data_AF-A0AAN6F9L7-F1
#
_entry.id   AF-A0AAN6F9L7-F1
#
_cell.length_a   1.000
_cell.length_b   1.000
_cell.length_c   1.000
_cell.angle_alpha   90.00
_cell.angle_beta   90.00
_cell.angle_gamma   90.00
#
_symmetry.space_group_name_H-M   'P 1'
#
loop_
_entity.id
_entity.type
_entity.pdbx_description
1 polymer ?
#
loop_
_entity_poly.entity_id
_entity_poly.type
_entity_poly.pdbx_seq_one_letter_code
_entity_poly.pdbx_strand_id
1 'polypeptide(L)'
;MWQSLLILAFTAAAFACDSCYGPQDHVVRTRNVYPLAPGQGKLAKRMQPDAQNASYGPSRGPLAWGELNVIHTTDTHGWLEGHILEKNYGADWGDFVSFTKAMRNKADMYGVDMLIVDTGDLHDGAGLSDATSPNGVLSNPIFDNIDYDLLTIGNHELYVSSVAYEHFYNFSRVWGEKYLTSNVQILNQTSNEFQYIGRKYRYFTTPNGLRIMAFGFLFDFTGNSNVSRVYPAATVVQQSWFKAAVAGYPDNCETQVPIDIFVMLGHNPVRWNDSESTFQTYYNAIRTAQPNTPIQVFGGHSHIRDFAVYDEMTTALESGRYCETAGWFSMAGLKSSNYTGATLPAGVPHPTQHAISSNRTNDPNATNVGASLTYSRRYLDWNKVTFEYHATGSQNASAFDYYKGLQVTKNITATRTELHLNQILGCAPQTWCISCAPYGSSENIYSGLVPEALVGGVVNASRANNPRFLVVNSGGIRFDLVQGPFSIDDSYIVSPFADIFVYIPAVPYSVASQLLNLLNTNSAFNGKRKRDLSEDIHSRNLQTSDFSFEPIRRDDCQSPHPDQLLGKRAVASAIKRQSIALTPGYTTTDDLGSDGDDTLHSHIANYVDSIPAFIGANASLTSSLTATSPVDLIFIDYIDSDVLPALALLGATYTMLDIQYYINSSFSTNTYLNVYAQKAWSANITNCPVGVGVGGDAGT
;
A
#
# COMPACT_ATOMS: atom_id res chain seq x y z
N MET A 1 72.96 54.61 -51.08
CA MET A 1 72.06 55.72 -51.42
C MET A 1 70.99 55.78 -50.34
N TRP A 2 71.16 56.70 -49.38
CA TRP A 2 70.33 57.90 -49.19
C TRP A 2 68.90 57.57 -48.68
N GLN A 3 68.69 57.86 -47.38
CA GLN A 3 67.66 58.78 -46.84
C GLN A 3 66.22 58.24 -46.89
N SER A 4 65.26 58.58 -46.05
CA SER A 4 65.12 59.26 -44.75
C SER A 4 63.63 59.08 -44.43
N LEU A 5 63.27 59.33 -43.17
CA LEU A 5 61.92 59.54 -42.61
C LEU A 5 60.74 59.75 -43.59
N LEU A 6 59.59 59.14 -43.26
CA LEU A 6 58.36 59.91 -43.04
C LEU A 6 57.33 59.12 -42.22
N ILE A 7 57.01 59.69 -41.05
CA ILE A 7 55.85 59.39 -40.22
C ILE A 7 54.62 60.00 -40.89
N LEU A 8 53.55 59.23 -41.03
CA LEU A 8 52.19 59.75 -41.10
C LEU A 8 51.22 58.68 -40.59
N ALA A 9 50.67 58.96 -39.41
CA ALA A 9 49.56 58.24 -38.84
C ALA A 9 48.27 58.59 -39.58
N PHE A 10 47.47 57.59 -39.93
CA PHE A 10 46.02 57.69 -39.97
C PHE A 10 45.42 56.32 -39.62
N THR A 11 44.60 56.33 -38.58
CA THR A 11 43.83 55.22 -38.04
C THR A 11 42.69 54.85 -38.99
N ALA A 12 42.60 53.59 -39.38
CA ALA A 12 41.37 52.99 -39.90
C ALA A 12 41.33 51.50 -39.55
N ALA A 13 40.21 51.12 -38.94
CA ALA A 13 39.78 49.82 -38.45
C ALA A 13 40.51 48.57 -38.98
N ALA A 14 41.13 47.83 -38.05
CA ALA A 14 41.51 46.45 -38.28
C ALA A 14 40.31 45.53 -38.03
N PHE A 15 39.85 44.87 -39.09
CA PHE A 15 39.14 43.60 -39.01
C PHE A 15 40.00 42.62 -38.21
N ALA A 16 39.52 42.20 -37.04
CA ALA A 16 40.16 41.13 -36.28
C ALA A 16 39.70 39.78 -36.86
N CYS A 17 40.68 39.03 -37.35
CA CYS A 17 40.54 37.66 -37.81
C CYS A 17 40.00 36.72 -36.73
N ASP A 18 39.20 35.75 -37.19
CA ASP A 18 38.82 34.52 -36.51
C ASP A 18 40.05 33.74 -36.00
N SER A 19 40.20 33.64 -34.68
CA SER A 19 40.73 32.49 -33.92
C SER A 19 40.58 32.85 -32.44
N CYS A 20 39.93 32.11 -31.55
CA CYS A 20 40.17 30.71 -31.22
C CYS A 20 38.91 30.09 -30.60
N TYR A 21 38.01 29.56 -31.41
CA TYR A 21 37.02 28.58 -30.96
C TYR A 21 37.12 27.39 -31.91
N GLY A 22 38.01 26.45 -31.59
CA GLY A 22 37.89 25.10 -32.12
C GLY A 22 36.54 24.54 -31.66
N PRO A 23 35.90 23.66 -32.45
CA PRO A 23 34.65 23.04 -32.02
C PRO A 23 34.92 22.33 -30.69
N GLN A 24 34.32 22.82 -29.61
CA GLN A 24 34.07 21.97 -28.46
C GLN A 24 32.96 21.02 -28.88
N ASP A 25 33.33 20.03 -29.69
CA ASP A 25 32.58 18.78 -29.81
C ASP A 25 32.65 18.12 -28.43
N HIS A 26 31.86 18.65 -27.49
CA HIS A 26 31.38 17.86 -26.39
C HIS A 26 30.52 16.77 -27.03
N VAL A 27 31.15 15.63 -27.30
CA VAL A 27 30.43 14.40 -27.58
C VAL A 27 29.67 14.07 -26.30
N VAL A 28 28.47 14.63 -26.16
CA VAL A 28 27.50 14.22 -25.16
C VAL A 28 27.06 12.83 -25.58
N ARG A 29 27.71 11.81 -25.03
CA ARG A 29 27.19 10.44 -25.12
C ARG A 29 26.06 10.30 -24.11
N THR A 30 24.85 10.70 -24.52
CA THR A 30 23.63 10.30 -23.84
C THR A 30 23.49 8.79 -24.00
N ARG A 31 23.71 8.03 -22.93
CA ARG A 31 23.38 6.61 -22.91
C ARG A 31 22.01 6.52 -22.28
N ASN A 32 20.99 6.32 -23.10
CA ASN A 32 19.68 5.89 -22.62
C ASN A 32 19.91 4.51 -21.99
N VAL A 33 19.98 4.47 -20.66
CA VAL A 33 19.89 3.21 -19.94
C VAL A 33 18.40 2.93 -19.84
N TYR A 34 17.86 2.30 -20.88
CA TYR A 34 16.63 1.55 -20.72
C TYR A 34 16.85 0.55 -19.59
N PRO A 35 15.87 0.35 -18.70
CA PRO A 35 15.99 -0.64 -17.67
C PRO A 35 16.18 -2.01 -18.36
N LEU A 36 17.20 -2.75 -17.91
CA LEU A 36 17.64 -4.06 -18.39
C LEU A 36 17.69 -4.21 -19.94
N ALA A 37 18.89 -4.17 -20.52
CA ALA A 37 19.10 -4.38 -21.95
C ALA A 37 18.47 -5.73 -22.44
N PRO A 38 17.82 -5.77 -23.62
CA PRO A 38 17.32 -7.02 -24.20
C PRO A 38 18.48 -8.00 -24.38
N GLY A 39 18.41 -9.14 -23.69
CA GLY A 39 19.43 -10.19 -23.77
C GLY A 39 20.46 -10.23 -22.63
N GLN A 40 20.39 -9.33 -21.64
CA GLN A 40 20.99 -9.59 -20.31
C GLN A 40 20.03 -10.30 -19.35
N GLY A 41 18.77 -10.48 -19.75
CA GLY A 41 17.72 -11.22 -19.03
C GLY A 41 17.76 -12.74 -19.20
N LYS A 42 18.91 -13.38 -19.00
CA LYS A 42 18.94 -14.81 -18.67
C LYS A 42 19.21 -14.96 -17.17
N LEU A 43 18.24 -14.52 -16.35
CA LEU A 43 17.92 -14.95 -14.98
C LEU A 43 16.71 -14.12 -14.52
N ALA A 44 15.50 -14.57 -14.87
CA ALA A 44 14.25 -14.24 -14.18
C ALA A 44 13.21 -15.29 -14.54
N LYS A 45 13.24 -16.42 -13.81
CA LYS A 45 12.01 -17.09 -13.38
C LYS A 45 12.26 -17.69 -12.01
N ARG A 46 11.86 -16.93 -10.98
CA ARG A 46 10.68 -17.39 -10.24
C ARG A 46 9.83 -16.25 -9.70
N MET A 47 8.54 -16.38 -9.98
CA MET A 47 7.29 -15.65 -9.70
C MET A 47 6.21 -16.64 -10.20
N GLN A 48 4.91 -16.30 -10.17
CA GLN A 48 3.92 -17.15 -10.84
C GLN A 48 4.21 -17.30 -12.36
N PRO A 49 3.89 -18.46 -12.98
CA PRO A 49 4.34 -18.76 -14.35
C PRO A 49 3.91 -17.75 -15.43
N ASP A 50 2.76 -17.13 -15.19
CA ASP A 50 2.02 -16.15 -15.98
C ASP A 50 2.35 -14.69 -15.62
N ALA A 51 3.04 -14.45 -14.50
CA ALA A 51 3.47 -13.11 -14.09
C ALA A 51 4.49 -12.50 -15.06
N GLN A 52 4.40 -11.18 -15.25
CA GLN A 52 5.34 -10.43 -16.08
C GLN A 52 6.64 -10.12 -15.33
N ASN A 53 7.77 -10.13 -16.05
CA ASN A 53 9.04 -9.67 -15.47
C ASN A 53 9.03 -8.17 -15.19
N ALA A 54 9.63 -7.79 -14.05
CA ALA A 54 9.86 -6.40 -13.70
C ALA A 54 10.57 -5.65 -14.82
N SER A 55 10.02 -4.49 -15.14
CA SER A 55 10.58 -3.61 -16.16
C SER A 55 11.65 -2.71 -15.59
N TYR A 56 11.86 -2.66 -14.27
CA TYR A 56 12.91 -1.90 -13.59
C TYR A 56 13.37 -2.63 -12.32
N GLY A 57 14.29 -1.99 -11.59
CA GLY A 57 14.71 -2.42 -10.26
C GLY A 57 15.20 -1.22 -9.44
N PRO A 58 15.75 -1.47 -8.23
CA PRO A 58 16.13 -0.40 -7.31
C PRO A 58 17.08 0.58 -7.96
N SER A 59 16.74 1.86 -7.84
CA SER A 59 17.53 2.96 -8.41
C SER A 59 18.34 3.70 -7.33
N ARG A 60 18.00 3.48 -6.05
CA ARG A 60 18.71 4.02 -4.90
C ARG A 60 19.67 3.00 -4.31
N GLY A 61 20.57 3.48 -3.44
CA GLY A 61 21.62 2.67 -2.84
C GLY A 61 21.11 1.57 -1.90
N PRO A 62 22.03 0.74 -1.35
CA PRO A 62 21.66 -0.33 -0.42
C PRO A 62 21.00 0.21 0.85
N LEU A 63 20.28 -0.67 1.54
CA LEU A 63 19.60 -0.36 2.80
C LEU A 63 20.61 0.01 3.89
N ALA A 64 20.22 0.97 4.72
CA ALA A 64 20.94 1.33 5.93
C ALA A 64 20.66 0.31 7.05
N TRP A 65 21.69 -0.06 7.81
CA TRP A 65 21.62 -1.04 8.89
C TRP A 65 22.02 -0.42 10.22
N GLY A 66 21.23 -0.67 11.26
CA GLY A 66 21.48 -0.25 12.63
C GLY A 66 21.39 -1.41 13.63
N GLU A 67 21.24 -1.08 14.91
CA GLU A 67 21.09 -2.05 16.01
C GLU A 67 19.83 -2.88 15.87
N LEU A 68 18.72 -2.21 15.54
CA LEU A 68 17.42 -2.82 15.28
C LEU A 68 16.99 -2.53 13.85
N ASN A 69 16.64 -3.58 13.12
CA ASN A 69 16.19 -3.53 11.74
C ASN A 69 14.86 -4.27 11.61
N VAL A 70 13.95 -3.82 10.76
CA VAL A 70 12.63 -4.45 10.61
C VAL A 70 12.23 -4.51 9.15
N ILE A 71 11.78 -5.69 8.70
CA ILE A 71 10.94 -5.83 7.50
C ILE A 71 9.49 -5.82 7.95
N HIS A 72 8.66 -5.00 7.31
CA HIS A 72 7.26 -4.80 7.67
C HIS A 72 6.34 -5.05 6.46
N THR A 73 5.31 -5.86 6.66
CA THR A 73 4.19 -6.06 5.74
C THR A 73 2.88 -5.62 6.40
N THR A 74 1.92 -5.18 5.59
CA THR A 74 0.58 -4.79 6.03
C THR A 74 -0.36 -4.88 4.85
N ASP A 75 -1.66 -5.03 5.11
CA ASP A 75 -2.72 -4.87 4.09
C ASP A 75 -2.45 -5.75 2.87
N THR A 76 -2.00 -7.00 3.09
CA THR A 76 -1.63 -7.91 2.00
C THR A 76 -2.84 -8.36 1.19
N HIS A 77 -4.02 -8.42 1.81
CA HIS A 77 -5.30 -8.76 1.19
C HIS A 77 -5.26 -9.96 0.23
N GLY A 78 -4.45 -10.97 0.56
CA GLY A 78 -4.39 -12.21 -0.19
C GLY A 78 -3.54 -12.20 -1.46
N TRP A 79 -2.85 -11.11 -1.80
CA TRP A 79 -2.00 -10.95 -3.00
C TRP A 79 -0.68 -11.76 -2.94
N LEU A 80 -0.75 -13.03 -2.56
CA LEU A 80 0.43 -13.86 -2.31
C LEU A 80 1.03 -14.42 -3.60
N GLU A 81 0.29 -14.41 -4.69
CA GLU A 81 0.75 -14.70 -6.06
C GLU A 81 1.57 -13.59 -6.70
N GLY A 82 1.56 -12.39 -6.13
CA GLY A 82 2.05 -11.18 -6.78
C GLY A 82 1.14 -10.70 -7.91
N HIS A 83 1.39 -9.49 -8.42
CA HIS A 83 0.58 -8.91 -9.48
C HIS A 83 0.94 -9.54 -10.83
N ILE A 84 0.02 -10.34 -11.38
CA ILE A 84 0.25 -11.09 -12.62
C ILE A 84 0.36 -10.16 -13.84
N LEU A 85 -0.54 -9.17 -13.92
CA LEU A 85 -0.65 -8.26 -15.06
C LEU A 85 0.17 -6.98 -14.89
N GLU A 86 0.65 -6.69 -13.68
CA GLU A 86 1.49 -5.52 -13.42
C GLU A 86 2.95 -5.92 -13.25
N LYS A 87 3.80 -5.35 -14.12
CA LYS A 87 5.19 -5.79 -14.26
C LYS A 87 6.00 -5.69 -12.98
N ASN A 88 5.74 -4.69 -12.14
CA ASN A 88 6.68 -4.29 -11.10
C ASN A 88 6.28 -4.66 -9.67
N TYR A 89 5.20 -5.43 -9.53
CA TYR A 89 4.72 -6.00 -8.27
C TYR A 89 4.54 -7.53 -8.37
N GLY A 90 5.21 -8.17 -9.33
CA GLY A 90 4.99 -9.57 -9.69
C GLY A 90 5.69 -10.63 -8.81
N ALA A 91 6.46 -10.25 -7.80
CA ALA A 91 7.06 -11.25 -6.90
C ALA A 91 5.98 -11.99 -6.11
N ASP A 92 6.08 -13.31 -6.01
CA ASP A 92 5.16 -14.07 -5.16
C ASP A 92 5.70 -14.25 -3.74
N TRP A 93 4.87 -14.77 -2.85
CA TRP A 93 5.23 -14.97 -1.46
C TRP A 93 6.41 -15.93 -1.28
N GLY A 94 6.67 -16.82 -2.23
CA GLY A 94 7.85 -17.68 -2.23
C GLY A 94 9.15 -16.92 -2.50
N ASP A 95 9.11 -15.89 -3.33
CA ASP A 95 10.21 -14.93 -3.49
C ASP A 95 10.42 -14.13 -2.20
N PHE A 96 9.35 -13.69 -1.54
CA PHE A 96 9.42 -13.00 -0.25
C PHE A 96 9.97 -13.89 0.89
N VAL A 97 9.64 -15.19 0.90
CA VAL A 97 10.25 -16.18 1.80
C VAL A 97 11.76 -16.30 1.58
N SER A 98 12.22 -16.26 0.33
CA SER A 98 13.64 -16.29 0.01
C SER A 98 14.34 -14.98 0.43
N PHE A 99 13.69 -13.84 0.16
CA PHE A 99 14.14 -12.51 0.53
C PHE A 99 14.35 -12.37 2.05
N THR A 100 13.31 -12.63 2.83
CA THR A 100 13.36 -12.52 4.30
C THR A 100 14.38 -13.45 4.93
N LYS A 101 14.54 -14.67 4.40
CA LYS A 101 15.59 -15.61 4.85
C LYS A 101 17.00 -15.04 4.59
N ALA A 102 17.24 -14.50 3.41
CA ALA A 102 18.52 -13.89 3.07
C ALA A 102 18.81 -12.64 3.92
N MET A 103 17.79 -11.81 4.17
CA MET A 103 17.91 -10.61 5.00
C MET A 103 18.20 -10.95 6.47
N ARG A 104 17.55 -11.96 7.04
CA ARG A 104 17.85 -12.46 8.40
C ARG A 104 19.29 -12.98 8.49
N ASN A 105 19.75 -13.75 7.50
CA ASN A 105 21.15 -14.20 7.45
C ASN A 105 22.13 -13.01 7.37
N LYS A 106 21.77 -11.91 6.69
CA LYS A 106 22.58 -10.69 6.66
C LYS A 106 22.65 -10.00 8.02
N ALA A 107 21.53 -9.92 8.74
CA ALA A 107 21.50 -9.41 10.10
C ALA A 107 22.46 -10.22 11.01
N ASP A 108 22.41 -11.55 10.93
CA ASP A 108 23.31 -12.44 11.67
C ASP A 108 24.79 -12.18 11.32
N MET A 109 25.11 -12.03 10.03
CA MET A 109 26.48 -11.73 9.58
C MET A 109 26.98 -10.35 10.03
N TYR A 110 26.08 -9.37 10.13
CA TYR A 110 26.38 -8.03 10.61
C TYR A 110 26.41 -7.93 12.13
N GLY A 111 25.94 -8.97 12.84
CA GLY A 111 25.84 -8.99 14.29
C GLY A 111 24.82 -7.98 14.81
N VAL A 112 23.71 -7.78 14.09
CA VAL A 112 22.64 -6.84 14.45
C VAL A 112 21.31 -7.56 14.61
N ASP A 113 20.36 -6.97 15.32
CA ASP A 113 19.02 -7.55 15.45
C ASP A 113 18.13 -7.20 14.26
N MET A 114 17.29 -8.16 13.89
CA MET A 114 16.29 -7.99 12.85
C MET A 114 14.97 -8.64 13.24
N LEU A 115 13.88 -7.90 13.07
CA LEU A 115 12.52 -8.38 13.22
C LEU A 115 11.81 -8.45 11.86
N ILE A 116 10.84 -9.34 11.74
CA ILE A 116 9.87 -9.37 10.64
C ILE A 116 8.48 -9.20 11.27
N VAL A 117 7.73 -8.23 10.76
CA VAL A 117 6.49 -7.74 11.35
C VAL A 117 5.37 -7.72 10.31
N ASP A 118 4.15 -8.11 10.72
CA ASP A 118 2.94 -7.95 9.92
C ASP A 118 1.82 -7.24 10.72
N THR A 119 1.04 -6.38 10.06
CA THR A 119 -0.02 -5.60 10.69
C THR A 119 -1.44 -5.88 10.18
N GLY A 120 -1.71 -7.08 9.66
CA GLY A 120 -3.08 -7.58 9.45
C GLY A 120 -3.70 -7.22 8.11
N ASP A 121 -4.98 -7.60 7.95
CA ASP A 121 -5.74 -7.60 6.70
C ASP A 121 -5.13 -8.51 5.62
N LEU A 122 -5.45 -9.80 5.74
CA LEU A 122 -4.82 -10.88 4.98
C LEU A 122 -5.67 -11.41 3.81
N HIS A 123 -6.90 -10.91 3.67
CA HIS A 123 -7.91 -11.36 2.69
C HIS A 123 -8.86 -10.22 2.28
N ASP A 124 -9.87 -10.50 1.46
CA ASP A 124 -10.79 -9.53 0.83
C ASP A 124 -10.10 -8.57 -0.17
N GLY A 125 -9.43 -9.16 -1.16
CA GLY A 125 -8.76 -8.43 -2.24
C GLY A 125 -8.07 -9.28 -3.30
N ALA A 126 -8.10 -10.62 -3.19
CA ALA A 126 -7.50 -11.53 -4.17
C ALA A 126 -8.17 -12.89 -4.13
N GLY A 127 -8.23 -13.59 -5.27
CA GLY A 127 -8.92 -14.87 -5.36
C GLY A 127 -8.30 -15.96 -4.50
N LEU A 128 -6.98 -15.89 -4.23
CA LEU A 128 -6.29 -16.90 -3.43
C LEU A 128 -6.80 -16.98 -1.99
N SER A 129 -7.19 -15.85 -1.40
CA SER A 129 -7.84 -15.80 -0.09
C SER A 129 -9.35 -15.93 -0.18
N ASP A 130 -9.98 -15.40 -1.23
CA ASP A 130 -11.41 -15.11 -1.23
C ASP A 130 -12.27 -16.15 -1.98
N ALA A 131 -11.64 -17.06 -2.74
CA ALA A 131 -12.34 -18.15 -3.42
C ALA A 131 -12.66 -19.35 -2.50
N THR A 132 -12.36 -19.23 -1.19
CA THR A 132 -12.62 -20.26 -0.19
C THR A 132 -13.72 -19.83 0.78
N SER A 133 -14.34 -20.80 1.47
CA SER A 133 -15.32 -20.50 2.51
C SER A 133 -15.03 -21.31 3.77
N PRO A 134 -14.67 -20.67 4.90
CA PRO A 134 -14.39 -19.24 5.06
C PRO A 134 -13.22 -18.75 4.18
N ASN A 135 -13.15 -17.44 3.93
CA ASN A 135 -11.99 -16.83 3.30
C ASN A 135 -10.71 -17.13 4.12
N GLY A 136 -9.58 -17.20 3.43
CA GLY A 136 -8.27 -17.41 4.05
C GLY A 136 -7.86 -18.86 4.26
N VAL A 137 -8.77 -19.85 4.18
CA VAL A 137 -8.48 -21.25 4.56
C VAL A 137 -7.28 -21.85 3.82
N LEU A 138 -7.08 -21.50 2.55
CA LEU A 138 -5.94 -21.97 1.75
C LEU A 138 -4.80 -20.96 1.64
N SER A 139 -5.04 -19.67 1.86
CA SER A 139 -4.00 -18.62 1.81
C SER A 139 -3.27 -18.45 3.15
N ASN A 140 -3.97 -18.55 4.29
CA ASN A 140 -3.41 -18.40 5.63
C ASN A 140 -2.20 -19.32 5.89
N PRO A 141 -2.23 -20.63 5.54
CA PRO A 141 -1.06 -21.49 5.69
C PRO A 141 0.17 -21.10 4.85
N ILE A 142 0.02 -20.23 3.83
CA ILE A 142 1.17 -19.72 3.07
C ILE A 142 2.02 -18.77 3.93
N PHE A 143 1.40 -17.98 4.82
CA PHE A 143 2.10 -17.07 5.73
C PHE A 143 3.01 -17.79 6.72
N ASP A 144 2.67 -19.01 7.14
CA ASP A 144 3.47 -19.89 8.03
C ASP A 144 4.90 -20.14 7.50
N ASN A 145 5.16 -19.79 6.25
CA ASN A 145 6.46 -19.96 5.64
C ASN A 145 7.48 -18.87 6.01
N ILE A 146 7.02 -17.75 6.55
CA ILE A 146 7.83 -16.65 7.08
C ILE A 146 8.02 -16.83 8.59
N ASP A 147 9.24 -16.59 9.10
CA ASP A 147 9.49 -16.61 10.54
C ASP A 147 9.22 -15.21 11.13
N TYR A 148 7.95 -14.78 11.11
CA TYR A 148 7.55 -13.52 11.72
C TYR A 148 7.89 -13.49 13.21
N ASP A 149 8.25 -12.31 13.73
CA ASP A 149 8.57 -12.11 15.13
C ASP A 149 7.40 -11.50 15.90
N LEU A 150 6.62 -10.66 15.25
CA LEU A 150 5.42 -10.01 15.80
C LEU A 150 4.37 -9.85 14.69
N LEU A 151 3.11 -10.18 14.97
CA LEU A 151 1.99 -9.92 14.07
C LEU A 151 0.77 -9.41 14.85
N THR A 152 -0.13 -8.69 14.20
CA THR A 152 -1.45 -8.31 14.75
C THR A 152 -2.59 -8.65 13.79
N ILE A 153 -3.82 -8.37 14.19
CA ILE A 153 -5.05 -8.57 13.42
C ILE A 153 -5.49 -7.29 12.71
N GLY A 154 -6.12 -7.42 11.55
CA GLY A 154 -6.82 -6.34 10.86
C GLY A 154 -8.34 -6.39 11.04
N ASN A 155 -9.06 -5.42 10.49
CA ASN A 155 -10.52 -5.39 10.59
C ASN A 155 -11.18 -6.40 9.64
N HIS A 156 -10.52 -6.75 8.53
CA HIS A 156 -11.08 -7.69 7.56
C HIS A 156 -11.26 -9.09 8.16
N GLU A 157 -10.43 -9.50 9.11
CA GLU A 157 -10.60 -10.77 9.83
C GLU A 157 -11.83 -10.79 10.77
N LEU A 158 -12.51 -9.66 10.98
CA LEU A 158 -13.53 -9.49 12.02
C LEU A 158 -14.95 -9.24 11.51
N TYR A 159 -15.14 -8.87 10.23
CA TYR A 159 -16.47 -8.61 9.67
C TYR A 159 -17.40 -9.83 9.74
N VAL A 160 -16.88 -11.02 9.43
CA VAL A 160 -17.68 -12.25 9.32
C VAL A 160 -17.29 -13.25 10.40
N SER A 161 -18.29 -13.76 11.15
CA SER A 161 -18.04 -14.65 12.30
C SER A 161 -17.26 -15.92 11.95
N SER A 162 -17.50 -16.52 10.77
CA SER A 162 -16.80 -17.71 10.34
C SER A 162 -15.32 -17.45 10.02
N VAL A 163 -15.01 -16.27 9.46
CA VAL A 163 -13.63 -15.81 9.24
C VAL A 163 -12.95 -15.55 10.57
N ALA A 164 -13.61 -14.82 11.49
CA ALA A 164 -13.06 -14.54 12.81
C ALA A 164 -12.71 -15.83 13.58
N TYR A 165 -13.53 -16.87 13.46
CA TYR A 165 -13.25 -18.17 14.06
C TYR A 165 -12.17 -18.97 13.34
N GLU A 166 -12.14 -18.97 12.00
CA GLU A 166 -11.05 -19.56 11.22
C GLU A 166 -9.71 -18.97 11.67
N HIS A 167 -9.63 -17.64 11.67
CA HIS A 167 -8.44 -16.90 12.04
C HIS A 167 -8.03 -17.17 13.49
N PHE A 168 -8.98 -17.26 14.41
CA PHE A 168 -8.71 -17.52 15.82
C PHE A 168 -8.27 -18.96 16.13
N TYR A 169 -8.84 -19.96 15.46
CA TYR A 169 -8.52 -21.36 15.75
C TYR A 169 -7.31 -21.88 14.96
N ASN A 170 -7.08 -21.36 13.76
CA ASN A 170 -6.02 -21.82 12.88
C ASN A 170 -4.87 -20.81 12.81
N PHE A 171 -5.10 -19.60 12.30
CA PHE A 171 -4.02 -18.65 12.04
C PHE A 171 -3.33 -18.13 13.31
N SER A 172 -4.06 -17.52 14.24
CA SER A 172 -3.47 -16.88 15.43
C SER A 172 -2.72 -17.86 16.33
N ARG A 173 -3.15 -19.14 16.32
CA ARG A 173 -2.57 -20.21 17.13
C ARG A 173 -1.20 -20.66 16.64
N VAL A 174 -0.93 -20.60 15.34
CA VAL A 174 0.40 -20.91 14.77
C VAL A 174 1.47 -20.02 15.39
N TRP A 175 1.15 -18.73 15.58
CA TRP A 175 2.08 -17.71 16.03
C TRP A 175 2.20 -17.59 17.55
N GLY A 176 1.23 -18.13 18.30
CA GLY A 176 1.29 -18.24 19.76
C GLY A 176 1.56 -16.91 20.46
N GLU A 177 2.73 -16.78 21.11
CA GLU A 177 3.12 -15.55 21.80
C GLU A 177 3.49 -14.38 20.88
N LYS A 178 3.71 -14.65 19.59
CA LYS A 178 4.07 -13.64 18.58
C LYS A 178 2.84 -12.89 18.03
N TYR A 179 1.64 -13.46 18.18
CA TYR A 179 0.39 -12.84 17.72
C TYR A 179 -0.19 -11.92 18.79
N LEU A 180 -0.24 -10.62 18.53
CA LEU A 180 -0.61 -9.61 19.52
C LEU A 180 -1.96 -8.98 19.17
N THR A 181 -2.89 -9.03 20.11
CA THR A 181 -4.19 -8.34 20.03
C THR A 181 -4.51 -7.74 21.39
N SER A 182 -3.96 -6.57 21.68
CA SER A 182 -4.09 -5.83 22.93
C SER A 182 -5.52 -5.34 23.21
N ASN A 183 -6.33 -5.17 22.17
CA ASN A 183 -7.68 -4.61 22.29
C ASN A 183 -8.78 -5.43 21.60
N VAL A 184 -8.47 -6.64 21.09
CA VAL A 184 -9.45 -7.49 20.39
C VAL A 184 -9.67 -8.81 21.12
N GLN A 185 -10.92 -9.12 21.43
CA GLN A 185 -11.35 -10.40 22.01
C GLN A 185 -12.34 -11.13 21.10
N ILE A 186 -12.44 -12.44 21.31
CA ILE A 186 -13.40 -13.33 20.64
C ILE A 186 -14.08 -14.23 21.68
N LEU A 187 -15.35 -14.54 21.45
CA LEU A 187 -16.14 -15.48 22.23
C LEU A 187 -15.66 -16.91 21.98
N ASN A 188 -14.97 -17.50 22.96
CA ASN A 188 -14.57 -18.90 22.90
C ASN A 188 -15.82 -19.81 22.92
N GLN A 189 -16.02 -20.61 21.88
CA GLN A 189 -17.20 -21.48 21.78
C GLN A 189 -17.16 -22.65 22.78
N THR A 190 -15.99 -22.99 23.32
CA THR A 190 -15.83 -24.06 24.31
C THR A 190 -16.08 -23.56 25.74
N SER A 191 -15.48 -22.43 26.13
CA SER A 191 -15.66 -21.88 27.50
C SER A 191 -16.85 -20.93 27.64
N ASN A 192 -17.40 -20.45 26.53
CA ASN A 192 -18.44 -19.40 26.48
C ASN A 192 -18.01 -18.08 27.14
N GLU A 193 -16.70 -17.80 27.14
CA GLU A 193 -16.11 -16.56 27.66
C GLU A 193 -15.34 -15.82 26.57
N PHE A 194 -15.31 -14.49 26.67
CA PHE A 194 -14.46 -13.68 25.81
C PHE A 194 -13.00 -13.80 26.24
N GLN A 195 -12.14 -14.09 25.28
CA GLN A 195 -10.69 -14.12 25.46
C GLN A 195 -10.02 -13.33 24.34
N TYR A 196 -8.79 -12.87 24.58
CA TYR A 196 -8.02 -12.23 23.52
C TYR A 196 -7.68 -13.22 22.41
N ILE A 197 -7.76 -12.77 21.15
CA ILE A 197 -7.49 -13.60 19.97
C ILE A 197 -6.03 -14.06 19.97
N GLY A 198 -5.12 -13.13 20.28
CA GLY A 198 -3.71 -13.36 20.57
C GLY A 198 -3.33 -12.98 22.00
N ARG A 199 -2.06 -12.68 22.23
CA ARG A 199 -1.56 -12.12 23.50
C ARG A 199 -1.84 -10.62 23.57
N LYS A 200 -2.05 -10.12 24.79
CA LYS A 200 -2.22 -8.68 25.02
C LYS A 200 -0.94 -7.88 24.73
N TYR A 201 0.22 -8.49 24.93
CA TYR A 201 1.54 -7.92 24.70
C TYR A 201 2.58 -9.04 24.74
N ARG A 202 3.82 -8.73 24.37
CA ARG A 202 4.98 -9.63 24.49
C ARG A 202 6.19 -8.86 25.00
N TYR A 203 6.79 -9.33 26.09
CA TYR A 203 8.11 -8.89 26.53
C TYR A 203 9.13 -9.96 26.17
N PHE A 204 10.16 -9.61 25.42
CA PHE A 204 11.17 -10.57 24.96
C PHE A 204 12.54 -9.90 24.79
N THR A 205 13.58 -10.73 24.66
CA THR A 205 14.94 -10.29 24.38
C THR A 205 15.36 -10.82 23.01
N THR A 206 15.85 -9.95 22.14
CA THR A 206 16.37 -10.31 20.81
C THR A 206 17.69 -11.09 20.93
N PRO A 207 18.14 -11.77 19.86
CA PRO A 207 19.39 -12.54 19.89
C PRO A 207 20.62 -11.76 20.35
N ASN A 208 20.72 -10.47 19.99
CA ASN A 208 21.84 -9.61 20.42
C ASN A 208 21.54 -8.80 21.67
N GLY A 209 20.40 -8.99 22.35
CA GLY A 209 20.19 -8.53 23.72
C GLY A 209 19.27 -7.32 23.93
N LEU A 210 18.62 -6.79 22.91
CA LEU A 210 17.60 -5.74 23.07
C LEU A 210 16.36 -6.30 23.78
N ARG A 211 15.90 -5.60 24.82
CA ARG A 211 14.69 -5.96 25.58
C ARG A 211 13.50 -5.15 25.07
N ILE A 212 12.56 -5.84 24.41
CA ILE A 212 11.45 -5.23 23.71
C ILE A 212 10.14 -5.52 24.44
N MET A 213 9.33 -4.47 24.67
CA MET A 213 7.94 -4.59 25.06
C MET A 213 7.03 -4.27 23.87
N ALA A 214 6.33 -5.27 23.34
CA ALA A 214 5.52 -5.15 22.14
C ALA A 214 4.01 -5.25 22.43
N PHE A 215 3.20 -4.45 21.73
CA PHE A 215 1.74 -4.45 21.78
C PHE A 215 1.15 -4.55 20.36
N GLY A 216 -0.14 -4.90 20.24
CA GLY A 216 -0.87 -4.99 18.96
C GLY A 216 -2.25 -4.36 19.04
N PHE A 217 -2.47 -3.22 18.39
CA PHE A 217 -3.69 -2.42 18.52
C PHE A 217 -4.43 -2.30 17.19
N LEU A 218 -5.62 -2.89 17.11
CA LEU A 218 -6.58 -2.50 16.08
C LEU A 218 -7.06 -1.07 16.37
N PHE A 219 -7.38 -0.27 15.35
CA PHE A 219 -8.10 1.00 15.55
C PHE A 219 -9.46 0.79 16.26
N ASP A 220 -10.18 1.87 16.55
CA ASP A 220 -11.48 1.83 17.23
C ASP A 220 -12.61 1.32 16.30
N PHE A 221 -12.38 0.14 15.69
CA PHE A 221 -13.24 -0.51 14.74
C PHE A 221 -14.55 -0.96 15.36
N THR A 222 -15.67 -0.69 14.67
CA THR A 222 -17.03 -1.00 15.13
C THR A 222 -17.83 -1.88 14.17
N GLY A 223 -17.23 -2.30 13.04
CA GLY A 223 -17.87 -3.15 12.04
C GLY A 223 -17.74 -4.65 12.30
N ASN A 224 -17.18 -5.04 13.45
CA ASN A 224 -16.91 -6.44 13.76
C ASN A 224 -18.20 -7.22 14.06
N SER A 225 -18.19 -8.51 13.71
CA SER A 225 -19.28 -9.43 14.03
C SER A 225 -19.48 -9.60 15.55
N ASN A 226 -20.67 -10.07 15.94
CA ASN A 226 -21.06 -10.22 17.35
C ASN A 226 -20.26 -11.27 18.14
N VAL A 227 -19.40 -12.05 17.48
CA VAL A 227 -18.53 -13.02 18.12
C VAL A 227 -17.23 -12.40 18.63
N SER A 228 -16.93 -11.15 18.24
CA SER A 228 -15.74 -10.42 18.69
C SER A 228 -16.09 -9.14 19.44
N ARG A 229 -15.10 -8.59 20.15
CA ARG A 229 -15.17 -7.31 20.85
C ARG A 229 -13.88 -6.54 20.62
N VAL A 230 -14.02 -5.28 20.18
CA VAL A 230 -12.92 -4.34 20.07
C VAL A 230 -13.07 -3.32 21.20
N TYR A 231 -12.02 -3.15 22.00
CA TYR A 231 -11.97 -2.14 23.05
C TYR A 231 -11.38 -0.85 22.50
N PRO A 232 -12.05 0.31 22.69
CA PRO A 232 -11.50 1.59 22.30
C PRO A 232 -10.16 1.89 22.98
N ALA A 233 -9.25 2.57 22.29
CA ALA A 233 -7.92 2.89 22.82
C ALA A 233 -7.97 3.61 24.16
N ALA A 234 -8.89 4.56 24.30
CA ALA A 234 -9.12 5.30 25.54
C ALA A 234 -9.51 4.40 26.73
N THR A 235 -10.12 3.24 26.46
CA THR A 235 -10.45 2.23 27.49
C THR A 235 -9.23 1.38 27.84
N VAL A 236 -8.49 0.91 26.83
CA VAL A 236 -7.34 0.02 27.00
C VAL A 236 -6.26 0.66 27.88
N VAL A 237 -5.92 1.92 27.62
CA VAL A 237 -4.89 2.64 28.40
C VAL A 237 -5.24 2.80 29.88
N GLN A 238 -6.51 2.62 30.25
CA GLN A 238 -6.95 2.67 31.64
C GLN A 238 -6.86 1.33 32.37
N GLN A 239 -6.73 0.22 31.63
CA GLN A 239 -6.74 -1.13 32.19
C GLN A 239 -5.47 -1.42 33.00
N SER A 240 -5.62 -2.17 34.10
CA SER A 240 -4.54 -2.43 35.05
C SER A 240 -3.38 -3.20 34.41
N TRP A 241 -3.66 -4.19 33.56
CA TRP A 241 -2.63 -4.96 32.88
C TRP A 241 -1.78 -4.09 31.95
N PHE A 242 -2.37 -3.10 31.27
CA PHE A 242 -1.65 -2.23 30.35
C PHE A 242 -0.71 -1.31 31.13
N LYS A 243 -1.23 -0.67 32.17
CA LYS A 243 -0.43 0.17 33.09
C LYS A 243 0.73 -0.62 33.72
N ALA A 244 0.48 -1.87 34.14
CA ALA A 244 1.51 -2.75 34.69
C ALA A 244 2.59 -3.08 33.65
N ALA A 245 2.20 -3.52 32.45
CA ALA A 245 3.13 -3.86 31.38
C ALA A 245 4.01 -2.66 30.97
N VAL A 246 3.41 -1.48 30.76
CA VAL A 246 4.13 -0.24 30.44
C VAL A 246 5.08 0.19 31.57
N ALA A 247 4.70 -0.03 32.83
CA ALA A 247 5.54 0.23 33.98
C ALA A 247 6.69 -0.79 34.14
N GLY A 248 6.80 -1.81 33.28
CA GLY A 248 7.84 -2.83 33.36
C GLY A 248 7.48 -3.99 34.30
N TYR A 249 6.20 -4.27 34.50
CA TYR A 249 5.72 -5.43 35.27
C TYR A 249 4.88 -6.35 34.37
N PRO A 250 5.51 -7.07 33.42
CA PRO A 250 4.81 -8.07 32.63
C PRO A 250 4.30 -9.22 33.51
N ASP A 251 3.37 -10.00 32.96
CA ASP A 251 2.63 -11.06 33.62
C ASP A 251 3.65 -12.07 34.16
N ASN A 252 3.51 -12.43 35.43
CA ASN A 252 4.41 -13.33 36.16
C ASN A 252 5.80 -12.76 36.51
N CYS A 253 6.02 -11.45 36.40
CA CYS A 253 7.21 -10.79 36.96
C CYS A 253 6.86 -10.06 38.26
N GLU A 254 7.48 -10.50 39.37
CA GLU A 254 7.34 -9.85 40.69
C GLU A 254 8.17 -8.55 40.79
N THR A 255 9.21 -8.44 39.97
CA THR A 255 10.13 -7.29 39.93
C THR A 255 10.04 -6.55 38.61
N GLN A 256 10.25 -5.24 38.67
CA GLN A 256 10.32 -4.42 37.47
C GLN A 256 11.44 -4.89 36.53
N VAL A 257 11.09 -5.09 35.27
CA VAL A 257 12.05 -5.41 34.21
C VAL A 257 12.38 -4.16 33.39
N PRO A 258 13.63 -4.01 32.96
CA PRO A 258 14.04 -2.92 32.07
C PRO A 258 13.54 -3.15 30.63
N ILE A 259 13.17 -2.05 29.96
CA ILE A 259 12.68 -2.03 28.58
C ILE A 259 13.59 -1.09 27.79
N ASP A 260 14.21 -1.60 26.72
CA ASP A 260 15.11 -0.81 25.87
C ASP A 260 14.34 -0.08 24.76
N ILE A 261 13.25 -0.68 24.28
CA ILE A 261 12.35 -0.10 23.28
C ILE A 261 10.94 -0.67 23.42
N PHE A 262 9.94 0.18 23.19
CA PHE A 262 8.56 -0.24 22.97
C PHE A 262 8.29 -0.41 21.48
N VAL A 263 7.59 -1.48 21.10
CA VAL A 263 7.09 -1.68 19.73
C VAL A 263 5.57 -1.70 19.76
N MET A 264 4.93 -0.81 19.00
CA MET A 264 3.47 -0.83 18.83
C MET A 264 3.15 -1.30 17.42
N LEU A 265 2.56 -2.49 17.31
CA LEU A 265 1.91 -2.92 16.09
C LEU A 265 0.48 -2.39 16.10
N GLY A 266 -0.08 -2.13 14.92
CA GLY A 266 -1.50 -1.91 14.81
C GLY A 266 -1.96 -1.92 13.37
N HIS A 267 -3.12 -2.52 13.15
CA HIS A 267 -3.87 -2.26 11.93
C HIS A 267 -4.59 -0.93 12.14
N ASN A 268 -3.85 0.15 11.93
CA ASN A 268 -4.14 1.49 12.41
C ASN A 268 -3.26 2.47 11.61
N PRO A 269 -3.79 3.58 11.07
CA PRO A 269 -2.98 4.52 10.30
C PRO A 269 -1.89 5.16 11.17
N VAL A 270 -0.69 5.33 10.62
CA VAL A 270 0.46 5.80 11.42
C VAL A 270 0.41 7.28 11.78
N ARG A 271 -0.34 8.10 11.05
CA ARG A 271 -0.42 9.53 11.32
C ARG A 271 -1.42 9.84 12.44
N TRP A 272 -0.98 10.57 13.45
CA TRP A 272 -1.82 10.92 14.61
C TRP A 272 -2.99 11.86 14.28
N ASN A 273 -2.91 12.57 13.16
CA ASN A 273 -3.97 13.46 12.67
C ASN A 273 -4.93 12.77 11.69
N ASP A 274 -4.70 11.49 11.42
CA ASP A 274 -5.66 10.66 10.72
C ASP A 274 -6.89 10.43 11.61
N SER A 275 -8.07 10.40 10.99
CA SER A 275 -9.34 10.33 11.72
C SER A 275 -9.60 8.97 12.37
N GLU A 276 -9.02 7.91 11.83
CA GLU A 276 -9.15 6.55 12.35
C GLU A 276 -7.96 6.17 13.25
N SER A 277 -6.86 6.95 13.21
CA SER A 277 -5.69 6.63 14.02
C SER A 277 -5.95 6.78 15.52
N THR A 278 -5.56 5.75 16.26
CA THR A 278 -5.64 5.76 17.73
C THR A 278 -4.27 5.64 18.39
N PHE A 279 -3.18 5.58 17.62
CA PHE A 279 -1.83 5.44 18.14
C PHE A 279 -1.43 6.58 19.07
N GLN A 280 -1.92 7.81 18.85
CA GLN A 280 -1.63 8.95 19.72
C GLN A 280 -2.05 8.69 21.17
N THR A 281 -3.18 8.01 21.40
CA THR A 281 -3.66 7.68 22.75
C THR A 281 -2.70 6.72 23.47
N TYR A 282 -2.23 5.69 22.77
CA TYR A 282 -1.27 4.71 23.33
C TYR A 282 0.11 5.34 23.54
N TYR A 283 0.59 6.10 22.55
CA TYR A 283 1.83 6.86 22.64
C TYR A 283 1.84 7.77 23.86
N ASN A 284 0.80 8.60 24.07
CA ASN A 284 0.71 9.50 25.22
C ASN A 284 0.76 8.75 26.55
N ALA A 285 0.08 7.60 26.64
CA ALA A 285 0.09 6.78 27.85
C ALA A 285 1.47 6.16 28.13
N ILE A 286 2.15 5.63 27.11
CA ILE A 286 3.50 5.06 27.25
C ILE A 286 4.51 6.17 27.58
N ARG A 287 4.51 7.27 26.83
CA ARG A 287 5.45 8.39 27.00
C ARG A 287 5.29 9.05 28.37
N THR A 288 4.07 9.11 28.91
CA THR A 288 3.81 9.59 30.30
C THR A 288 4.49 8.70 31.34
N ALA A 289 4.43 7.38 31.18
CA ALA A 289 5.00 6.42 32.13
C ALA A 289 6.51 6.17 31.91
N GLN A 290 6.98 6.31 30.67
CA GLN A 290 8.34 6.00 30.21
C GLN A 290 8.89 7.15 29.35
N PRO A 291 9.27 8.29 29.97
CA PRO A 291 9.58 9.52 29.23
C PRO A 291 10.79 9.41 28.29
N ASN A 292 11.72 8.49 28.57
CA ASN A 292 13.02 8.40 27.89
C ASN A 292 13.24 7.09 27.12
N THR A 293 12.22 6.24 26.99
CA THR A 293 12.34 4.95 26.30
C THR A 293 11.86 5.07 24.86
N PRO A 294 12.66 4.74 23.84
CA PRO A 294 12.24 4.79 22.45
C PRO A 294 10.96 3.98 22.17
N ILE A 295 10.16 4.45 21.21
CA ILE A 295 8.95 3.77 20.74
C ILE A 295 9.03 3.66 19.21
N GLN A 296 8.89 2.46 18.66
CA GLN A 296 8.70 2.29 17.22
C GLN A 296 7.29 1.77 16.95
N VAL A 297 6.59 2.40 16.01
CA VAL A 297 5.23 2.03 15.61
C VAL A 297 5.25 1.42 14.20
N PHE A 298 4.47 0.37 14.00
CA PHE A 298 4.19 -0.22 12.70
C PHE A 298 2.68 -0.22 12.51
N GLY A 299 2.21 0.52 11.51
CA GLY A 299 0.79 0.73 11.21
C GLY A 299 0.33 0.01 9.94
N GLY A 300 -0.89 0.30 9.52
CA GLY A 300 -1.56 -0.27 8.34
C GLY A 300 -2.91 0.40 8.13
N HIS A 301 -3.84 -0.31 7.49
CA HIS A 301 -5.24 0.09 7.26
C HIS A 301 -5.44 1.12 6.16
N SER A 302 -4.62 2.16 6.11
CA SER A 302 -4.82 3.27 5.18
C SER A 302 -4.16 3.05 3.82
N HIS A 303 -3.60 1.86 3.58
CA HIS A 303 -3.19 1.36 2.26
C HIS A 303 -2.04 2.17 1.60
N ILE A 304 -1.18 2.82 2.39
CA ILE A 304 -0.16 3.76 1.90
C ILE A 304 1.23 3.51 2.47
N ARG A 305 2.24 3.96 1.71
CA ARG A 305 3.62 4.14 2.19
C ARG A 305 3.68 5.41 3.00
N ASP A 306 4.07 5.34 4.27
CA ASP A 306 4.23 6.54 5.09
C ASP A 306 5.16 6.35 6.28
N PHE A 307 5.69 7.48 6.74
CA PHE A 307 6.54 7.57 7.91
C PHE A 307 6.20 8.81 8.71
N ALA A 308 5.79 8.62 9.96
CA ALA A 308 5.41 9.72 10.85
C ALA A 308 6.39 9.87 12.02
N VAL A 309 6.66 11.11 12.40
CA VAL A 309 7.48 11.47 13.56
C VAL A 309 6.57 12.04 14.65
N TYR A 310 6.55 11.39 15.82
CA TYR A 310 5.74 11.83 16.95
C TYR A 310 6.58 12.66 17.91
N ASP A 311 7.79 12.18 18.19
CA ASP A 311 8.86 12.85 18.90
C ASP A 311 10.22 12.31 18.42
N GLU A 312 11.31 12.83 18.96
CA GLU A 312 12.69 12.52 18.57
C GLU A 312 13.09 11.07 18.92
N MET A 313 12.29 10.39 19.74
CA MET A 313 12.45 8.99 20.17
C MET A 313 11.29 8.10 19.70
N THR A 314 10.41 8.61 18.83
CA THR A 314 9.19 7.93 18.41
C THR A 314 8.89 8.17 16.96
N THR A 315 8.99 7.10 16.19
CA THR A 315 8.65 7.08 14.76
C THR A 315 7.67 5.97 14.44
N ALA A 316 6.98 6.10 13.32
CA ALA A 316 5.95 5.17 12.86
C ALA A 316 6.12 4.89 11.37
N LEU A 317 6.03 3.62 10.96
CA LEU A 317 6.14 3.17 9.57
C LEU A 317 4.84 2.49 9.11
N GLU A 318 4.34 2.84 7.93
CA GLU A 318 3.26 2.17 7.21
C GLU A 318 3.77 1.72 5.83
N SER A 319 3.41 0.49 5.44
CA SER A 319 4.10 -0.24 4.36
C SER A 319 3.21 -0.54 3.16
N GLY A 320 2.31 0.37 2.78
CA GLY A 320 1.52 0.23 1.56
C GLY A 320 0.41 -0.81 1.68
N ARG A 321 0.23 -1.60 0.62
CA ARG A 321 -0.84 -2.60 0.48
C ARG A 321 -0.48 -3.67 -0.54
N TYR A 322 -1.31 -4.70 -0.62
CA TYR A 322 -1.50 -5.66 -1.72
C TYR A 322 -0.23 -6.35 -2.19
N CYS A 323 0.77 -6.50 -1.31
CA CYS A 323 2.08 -6.98 -1.74
C CYS A 323 2.62 -6.12 -2.90
N GLU A 324 2.49 -4.79 -2.84
CA GLU A 324 3.17 -3.84 -3.72
C GLU A 324 4.41 -3.25 -3.05
N THR A 325 4.49 -3.38 -1.73
CA THR A 325 5.52 -2.77 -0.88
C THR A 325 5.96 -3.72 0.23
N ALA A 326 7.27 -3.87 0.39
CA ALA A 326 7.86 -4.35 1.64
C ALA A 326 8.52 -3.17 2.36
N GLY A 327 8.08 -2.86 3.57
CA GLY A 327 8.67 -1.79 4.37
C GLY A 327 10.00 -2.20 4.99
N TRP A 328 10.95 -1.28 5.02
CA TRP A 328 12.21 -1.41 5.73
C TRP A 328 12.35 -0.28 6.74
N PHE A 329 12.67 -0.64 7.97
CA PHE A 329 13.06 0.28 9.02
C PHE A 329 14.39 -0.13 9.63
N SER A 330 15.20 0.86 10.01
CA SER A 330 16.42 0.64 10.77
C SER A 330 16.69 1.80 11.71
N MET A 331 17.20 1.49 12.90
CA MET A 331 17.58 2.49 13.89
C MET A 331 18.88 2.14 14.60
N ALA A 332 19.62 3.17 15.00
CA ALA A 332 20.84 3.05 15.78
C ALA A 332 20.87 4.09 16.91
N GLY A 333 21.74 3.86 17.90
CA GLY A 333 21.89 4.73 19.06
C GLY A 333 20.98 4.38 20.24
N LEU A 334 20.45 3.15 20.26
CA LEU A 334 19.69 2.59 21.36
C LEU A 334 20.57 2.44 22.60
N LYS A 335 20.05 2.85 23.75
CA LYS A 335 20.76 2.73 25.03
C LYS A 335 20.32 1.44 25.72
N SER A 336 21.04 0.34 25.46
CA SER A 336 20.84 -0.92 26.17
C SER A 336 22.14 -1.39 26.82
N SER A 337 22.06 -1.73 28.11
CA SER A 337 23.19 -2.35 28.84
C SER A 337 23.33 -3.84 28.54
N ASN A 338 22.36 -4.44 27.85
CA ASN A 338 22.31 -5.87 27.57
C ASN A 338 22.61 -6.18 26.09
N TYR A 339 22.68 -5.15 25.23
CA TYR A 339 22.98 -5.33 23.83
C TYR A 339 24.47 -5.62 23.60
N THR A 340 24.76 -6.71 22.89
CA THR A 340 26.12 -7.17 22.58
C THR A 340 26.41 -7.19 21.07
N GLY A 341 25.44 -6.78 20.25
CA GLY A 341 25.60 -6.70 18.80
C GLY A 341 26.40 -5.48 18.34
N ALA A 342 26.55 -5.33 17.02
CA ALA A 342 27.13 -4.16 16.41
C ALA A 342 26.16 -2.98 16.46
N THR A 343 26.63 -1.80 16.87
CA THR A 343 25.83 -0.57 16.79
C THR A 343 25.76 -0.02 15.37
N LEU A 344 26.91 -0.03 14.68
CA LEU A 344 27.04 0.38 13.28
C LEU A 344 27.86 -0.68 12.54
N PRO A 345 27.22 -1.65 11.86
CA PRO A 345 27.93 -2.74 11.20
C PRO A 345 28.85 -2.23 10.08
N ALA A 346 30.05 -2.80 9.96
CA ALA A 346 31.04 -2.33 9.00
C ALA A 346 30.65 -2.67 7.55
N GLY A 347 30.97 -1.77 6.61
CA GLY A 347 30.84 -2.03 5.16
C GLY A 347 29.43 -1.87 4.59
N VAL A 348 28.47 -1.38 5.37
CA VAL A 348 27.10 -1.05 4.93
C VAL A 348 26.72 0.38 5.32
N PRO A 349 25.75 1.00 4.64
CA PRO A 349 25.20 2.29 5.08
C PRO A 349 24.55 2.17 6.46
N HIS A 350 24.43 3.30 7.15
CA HIS A 350 23.86 3.39 8.48
C HIS A 350 22.69 4.38 8.53
N PRO A 351 21.77 4.24 9.49
CA PRO A 351 20.78 5.26 9.80
C PRO A 351 21.46 6.59 10.12
N THR A 352 21.09 7.67 9.42
CA THR A 352 21.68 9.01 9.61
C THR A 352 20.65 10.10 9.86
N GLN A 353 19.36 9.83 9.65
CA GLN A 353 18.31 10.83 9.80
C GLN A 353 17.89 10.93 11.26
N HIS A 354 17.66 12.14 11.75
CA HIS A 354 17.08 12.37 13.07
C HIS A 354 15.59 12.63 12.93
N ALA A 355 14.80 12.05 13.82
CA ALA A 355 13.40 12.40 13.97
C ALA A 355 13.30 13.80 14.60
N ILE A 356 12.65 14.75 13.94
CA ILE A 356 12.43 16.10 14.44
C ILE A 356 10.92 16.36 14.42
N SER A 357 10.31 16.52 15.58
CA SER A 357 8.87 16.78 15.64
C SER A 357 8.55 18.19 15.13
N SER A 358 7.50 18.31 14.31
CA SER A 358 7.06 19.59 13.72
C SER A 358 6.78 20.67 14.78
N ASN A 359 6.28 20.26 15.96
CA ASN A 359 6.02 21.14 17.10
C ASN A 359 7.29 21.74 17.74
N ARG A 360 8.46 21.10 17.55
CA ARG A 360 9.74 21.52 18.18
C ARG A 360 10.53 22.51 17.32
N THR A 361 10.12 22.75 16.07
CA THR A 361 10.80 23.68 15.14
C THR A 361 10.95 25.12 15.66
N ASN A 362 10.27 25.48 16.75
CA ASN A 362 10.24 26.84 17.32
C ASN A 362 10.84 26.99 18.75
N ASP A 363 11.39 25.94 19.38
CA ASP A 363 11.98 26.05 20.73
C ASP A 363 13.51 25.89 20.75
N PRO A 364 14.29 26.99 20.84
CA PRO A 364 15.75 26.94 20.91
C PRO A 364 16.31 26.40 22.24
N ASN A 365 15.48 26.15 23.26
CA ASN A 365 15.88 25.61 24.57
C ASN A 365 15.44 24.15 24.79
N ALA A 366 14.83 23.51 23.79
CA ALA A 366 14.41 22.12 23.91
C ALA A 366 15.63 21.21 24.18
N THR A 367 15.57 20.44 25.27
CA THR A 367 16.62 19.46 25.59
C THR A 367 16.71 18.43 24.47
N ASN A 368 17.93 18.11 24.03
CA ASN A 368 18.26 17.15 22.97
C ASN A 368 18.00 15.68 23.40
N VAL A 369 16.78 15.42 23.89
CA VAL A 369 16.27 14.08 24.18
C VAL A 369 16.19 13.33 22.86
N GLY A 370 16.86 12.18 22.76
CA GLY A 370 16.93 11.39 21.51
C GLY A 370 18.10 11.74 20.58
N ALA A 371 19.00 12.66 20.91
CA ALA A 371 20.09 13.06 20.01
C ALA A 371 21.07 11.94 19.59
N SER A 372 21.09 10.82 20.33
CA SER A 372 21.86 9.65 19.92
C SER A 372 21.15 8.79 18.87
N LEU A 373 19.83 8.90 18.75
CA LEU A 373 19.03 8.05 17.87
C LEU A 373 19.08 8.58 16.44
N THR A 374 19.32 7.65 15.52
CA THR A 374 19.18 7.88 14.09
C THR A 374 18.31 6.80 13.47
N TYR A 375 17.60 7.18 12.41
CA TYR A 375 16.60 6.39 11.74
C TYR A 375 16.89 6.34 10.24
N SER A 376 16.40 5.28 9.61
CA SER A 376 16.26 5.19 8.16
C SER A 376 15.07 4.31 7.83
N ARG A 377 14.30 4.75 6.84
CA ARG A 377 13.19 4.02 6.25
C ARG A 377 13.39 3.82 4.75
N ARG A 378 12.85 2.74 4.21
CA ARG A 378 12.79 2.47 2.78
C ARG A 378 11.50 1.69 2.44
N TYR A 379 10.84 2.03 1.35
CA TYR A 379 9.74 1.26 0.78
C TYR A 379 10.27 0.50 -0.43
N LEU A 380 10.25 -0.83 -0.38
CA LEU A 380 10.78 -1.68 -1.42
C LEU A 380 9.64 -2.10 -2.34
N ASP A 381 9.75 -1.82 -3.64
CA ASP A 381 8.80 -2.37 -4.60
C ASP A 381 8.78 -3.89 -4.56
N TRP A 382 7.59 -4.47 -4.61
CA TRP A 382 7.39 -5.91 -4.49
C TRP A 382 7.70 -6.68 -5.78
N ASN A 383 8.96 -6.64 -6.19
CA ASN A 383 9.42 -7.45 -7.31
C ASN A 383 10.72 -8.15 -6.97
N LYS A 384 10.98 -9.22 -7.74
CA LYS A 384 12.14 -10.06 -7.53
C LYS A 384 13.44 -9.31 -7.73
N VAL A 385 13.51 -8.35 -8.65
CA VAL A 385 14.74 -7.57 -8.91
C VAL A 385 15.09 -6.75 -7.66
N THR A 386 14.10 -6.13 -7.03
CA THR A 386 14.25 -5.42 -5.76
C THR A 386 14.69 -6.35 -4.63
N PHE A 387 14.02 -7.49 -4.48
CA PHE A 387 14.38 -8.48 -3.46
C PHE A 387 15.80 -9.03 -3.64
N GLU A 388 16.18 -9.43 -4.85
CA GLU A 388 17.52 -9.94 -5.17
C GLU A 388 18.61 -8.91 -4.89
N TYR A 389 18.38 -7.65 -5.30
CA TYR A 389 19.31 -6.54 -5.10
C TYR A 389 19.61 -6.33 -3.61
N HIS A 390 18.58 -6.27 -2.77
CA HIS A 390 18.75 -6.03 -1.34
C HIS A 390 19.21 -7.27 -0.56
N ALA A 391 18.79 -8.48 -0.97
CA ALA A 391 19.17 -9.73 -0.32
C ALA A 391 20.60 -10.16 -0.63
N THR A 392 21.02 -10.16 -1.89
CA THR A 392 22.27 -10.80 -2.34
C THR A 392 23.26 -9.86 -3.02
N GLY A 393 22.84 -8.63 -3.31
CA GLY A 393 23.58 -7.70 -4.16
C GLY A 393 23.38 -8.01 -5.64
N SER A 394 23.49 -6.99 -6.50
CA SER A 394 23.11 -7.01 -7.92
C SER A 394 23.85 -8.00 -8.85
N GLN A 395 24.66 -8.92 -8.32
CA GLN A 395 25.57 -9.76 -9.12
C GLN A 395 25.48 -11.27 -8.82
N ASN A 396 24.61 -11.75 -7.92
CA ASN A 396 24.56 -13.19 -7.60
C ASN A 396 23.14 -13.75 -7.39
N ALA A 397 22.31 -13.68 -8.44
CA ALA A 397 20.95 -14.23 -8.43
C ALA A 397 20.88 -15.75 -8.15
N SER A 398 21.93 -16.53 -8.43
CA SER A 398 22.00 -17.95 -8.04
C SER A 398 22.04 -18.18 -6.52
N ALA A 399 22.32 -17.16 -5.72
CA ALA A 399 22.33 -17.23 -4.26
C ALA A 399 20.99 -16.81 -3.61
N PHE A 400 20.02 -16.30 -4.39
CA PHE A 400 18.77 -15.78 -3.85
C PHE A 400 17.75 -16.88 -3.54
N ASP A 401 17.54 -17.82 -4.47
CA ASP A 401 16.49 -18.83 -4.33
C ASP A 401 16.75 -19.76 -3.14
N TYR A 402 15.82 -19.76 -2.18
CA TYR A 402 15.81 -20.66 -1.04
C TYR A 402 14.84 -21.81 -1.27
N TYR A 403 15.21 -23.05 -0.92
CA TYR A 403 14.41 -24.24 -1.23
C TYR A 403 12.96 -24.16 -0.71
N LYS A 404 12.73 -23.55 0.47
CA LYS A 404 11.39 -23.37 1.04
C LYS A 404 10.60 -22.34 0.24
N GLY A 405 11.23 -21.22 -0.14
CA GLY A 405 10.61 -20.23 -1.03
C GLY A 405 10.19 -20.87 -2.36
N LEU A 406 11.03 -21.75 -2.90
CA LEU A 406 10.66 -22.53 -4.08
C LEU A 406 9.44 -23.44 -3.82
N GLN A 407 9.37 -24.13 -2.69
CA GLN A 407 8.19 -24.94 -2.39
C GLN A 407 6.92 -24.09 -2.29
N VAL A 408 7.00 -22.91 -1.68
CA VAL A 408 5.88 -21.97 -1.54
C VAL A 408 5.38 -21.48 -2.90
N THR A 409 6.26 -21.03 -3.80
CA THR A 409 5.85 -20.64 -5.16
C THR A 409 5.13 -21.79 -5.89
N LYS A 410 5.59 -23.06 -5.73
CA LYS A 410 4.88 -24.22 -6.31
C LYS A 410 3.51 -24.43 -5.68
N ASN A 411 3.42 -24.26 -4.36
CA ASN A 411 2.17 -24.40 -3.62
C ASN A 411 1.14 -23.38 -4.12
N ILE A 412 1.53 -22.11 -4.24
CA ILE A 412 0.65 -21.05 -4.76
C ILE A 412 0.13 -21.40 -6.17
N THR A 413 1.00 -21.85 -7.07
CA THR A 413 0.57 -22.27 -8.42
C THR A 413 -0.43 -23.44 -8.37
N ALA A 414 -0.22 -24.40 -7.47
CA ALA A 414 -1.14 -25.53 -7.29
C ALA A 414 -2.49 -25.06 -6.73
N THR A 415 -2.49 -24.22 -5.70
CA THR A 415 -3.70 -23.65 -5.09
C THR A 415 -4.49 -22.81 -6.11
N ARG A 416 -3.82 -21.95 -6.89
CA ARG A 416 -4.47 -21.18 -7.98
C ARG A 416 -5.17 -22.10 -8.98
N THR A 417 -4.55 -23.23 -9.32
CA THR A 417 -5.12 -24.21 -10.25
C THR A 417 -6.30 -24.96 -9.63
N GLU A 418 -6.21 -25.35 -8.37
CA GLU A 418 -7.28 -26.01 -7.60
C GLU A 418 -8.52 -25.13 -7.48
N LEU A 419 -8.32 -23.83 -7.22
CA LEU A 419 -9.38 -22.83 -7.11
C LEU A 419 -9.85 -22.26 -8.46
N HIS A 420 -9.29 -22.74 -9.58
CA HIS A 420 -9.58 -22.28 -10.94
C HIS A 420 -9.32 -20.78 -11.18
N LEU A 421 -8.48 -20.14 -10.36
CA LEU A 421 -8.19 -18.71 -10.43
C LEU A 421 -7.55 -18.31 -11.76
N ASN A 422 -6.75 -19.21 -12.34
CA ASN A 422 -6.12 -19.03 -13.65
C ASN A 422 -7.05 -19.26 -14.86
N GLN A 423 -8.35 -19.50 -14.65
CA GLN A 423 -9.30 -19.65 -15.75
C GLN A 423 -9.59 -18.29 -16.39
N ILE A 424 -9.14 -18.10 -17.63
CA ILE A 424 -9.42 -16.89 -18.41
C ILE A 424 -10.88 -16.88 -18.89
N LEU A 425 -11.59 -15.80 -18.60
CA LEU A 425 -12.99 -15.56 -18.95
C LEU A 425 -13.16 -14.60 -20.12
N GLY A 426 -12.17 -13.74 -20.37
CA GLY A 426 -12.20 -12.76 -21.46
C GLY A 426 -10.86 -12.06 -21.67
N CYS A 427 -10.81 -11.12 -22.60
CA CYS A 427 -9.69 -10.22 -22.83
C CYS A 427 -10.14 -8.76 -22.61
N ALA A 428 -9.78 -8.18 -21.47
CA ALA A 428 -10.10 -6.81 -21.14
C ALA A 428 -9.42 -5.85 -22.15
N PRO A 429 -10.18 -4.99 -22.86
CA PRO A 429 -9.66 -4.24 -23.99
C PRO A 429 -8.72 -3.10 -23.60
N GLN A 430 -8.82 -2.59 -22.37
CA GLN A 430 -8.02 -1.48 -21.85
C GLN A 430 -7.92 -1.56 -20.33
N THR A 431 -7.08 -0.70 -19.75
CA THR A 431 -7.00 -0.51 -18.31
C THR A 431 -8.06 0.51 -17.89
N TRP A 432 -8.77 0.22 -16.80
CA TRP A 432 -9.63 1.17 -16.11
C TRP A 432 -9.13 1.35 -14.69
N CYS A 433 -8.84 2.59 -14.30
CA CYS A 433 -8.31 2.87 -12.98
C CYS A 433 -9.31 3.57 -12.06
N ILE A 434 -9.15 3.36 -10.75
CA ILE A 434 -9.96 3.90 -9.67
C ILE A 434 -9.79 5.41 -9.58
N SER A 435 -8.54 5.87 -9.47
CA SER A 435 -8.22 7.28 -9.21
C SER A 435 -7.17 7.88 -10.15
N CYS A 436 -6.54 7.09 -11.03
CA CYS A 436 -5.54 7.63 -11.96
C CYS A 436 -6.13 8.49 -13.09
N ALA A 437 -7.46 8.42 -13.27
CA ALA A 437 -8.25 9.22 -14.19
C ALA A 437 -9.46 9.82 -13.46
N PRO A 438 -9.88 11.04 -13.79
CA PRO A 438 -11.00 11.71 -13.12
C PRO A 438 -12.33 11.02 -13.43
N TYR A 439 -13.27 11.09 -12.47
CA TYR A 439 -14.65 10.66 -12.70
C TYR A 439 -15.26 11.41 -13.89
N GLY A 440 -15.96 10.69 -14.76
CA GLY A 440 -16.46 11.14 -16.05
C GLY A 440 -15.57 10.75 -17.25
N SER A 441 -14.30 10.40 -17.03
CA SER A 441 -13.44 9.82 -18.08
C SER A 441 -13.83 8.38 -18.39
N SER A 442 -13.67 7.94 -19.64
CA SER A 442 -13.83 6.53 -20.04
C SER A 442 -12.75 5.61 -19.46
N GLU A 443 -11.64 6.16 -18.99
CA GLU A 443 -10.53 5.44 -18.34
C GLU A 443 -10.75 5.26 -16.84
N ASN A 444 -11.68 6.02 -16.24
CA ASN A 444 -12.06 5.83 -14.85
C ASN A 444 -12.98 4.62 -14.71
N ILE A 445 -12.68 3.70 -13.79
CA ILE A 445 -13.42 2.44 -13.63
C ILE A 445 -14.91 2.66 -13.30
N TYR A 446 -15.22 3.69 -12.51
CA TYR A 446 -16.59 3.99 -12.08
C TYR A 446 -17.44 4.67 -13.14
N SER A 447 -16.81 5.27 -14.16
CA SER A 447 -17.51 5.91 -15.28
C SER A 447 -17.50 5.04 -16.54
N GLY A 448 -16.38 4.38 -16.81
CA GLY A 448 -16.13 3.63 -18.04
C GLY A 448 -16.46 2.14 -17.98
N LEU A 449 -16.38 1.50 -16.80
CA LEU A 449 -16.58 0.04 -16.68
C LEU A 449 -17.79 -0.33 -15.83
N VAL A 450 -17.81 0.12 -14.56
CA VAL A 450 -18.78 -0.36 -13.56
C VAL A 450 -20.23 -0.21 -14.03
N PRO A 451 -20.68 0.93 -14.57
CA PRO A 451 -22.05 1.06 -15.06
C PRO A 451 -22.38 0.08 -16.20
N GLU A 452 -21.47 -0.09 -17.16
CA GLU A 452 -21.67 -1.01 -18.29
C GLU A 452 -21.71 -2.46 -17.82
N ALA A 453 -20.77 -2.83 -16.94
CA ALA A 453 -20.68 -4.16 -16.38
C ALA A 453 -21.88 -4.51 -15.49
N LEU A 454 -22.41 -3.55 -14.73
CA LEU A 454 -23.66 -3.74 -13.97
C LEU A 454 -24.84 -4.01 -14.90
N VAL A 455 -25.00 -3.21 -15.97
CA VAL A 455 -26.11 -3.37 -16.93
C VAL A 455 -26.04 -4.71 -17.67
N GLY A 456 -24.85 -5.16 -18.09
CA GLY A 456 -24.66 -6.38 -18.86
C GLY A 456 -24.50 -7.66 -18.02
N GLY A 457 -23.99 -7.53 -16.80
CA GLY A 457 -23.72 -8.62 -15.86
C GLY A 457 -24.91 -8.93 -14.95
N VAL A 458 -25.62 -7.92 -14.46
CA VAL A 458 -26.73 -8.07 -13.49
C VAL A 458 -28.08 -8.09 -14.24
N VAL A 459 -28.43 -9.23 -14.84
CA VAL A 459 -29.64 -9.35 -15.67
C VAL A 459 -30.52 -10.51 -15.21
N ASN A 460 -31.73 -10.19 -14.73
CA ASN A 460 -32.81 -11.16 -14.58
C ASN A 460 -33.61 -11.25 -15.89
N ALA A 461 -33.55 -12.39 -16.57
CA ALA A 461 -34.22 -12.60 -17.87
C ALA A 461 -35.72 -12.29 -17.85
N SER A 462 -36.41 -12.58 -16.74
CA SER A 462 -37.86 -12.37 -16.59
C SER A 462 -38.23 -10.89 -16.43
N ARG A 463 -37.25 -10.04 -16.08
CA ARG A 463 -37.42 -8.60 -15.82
C ARG A 463 -36.55 -7.73 -16.72
N ALA A 464 -35.88 -8.32 -17.71
CA ALA A 464 -34.91 -7.61 -18.55
C ALA A 464 -35.52 -6.46 -19.36
N ASN A 465 -36.83 -6.55 -19.67
CA ASN A 465 -37.59 -5.53 -20.39
C ASN A 465 -38.18 -4.44 -19.49
N ASN A 466 -38.06 -4.57 -18.16
CA ASN A 466 -38.49 -3.52 -17.25
C ASN A 466 -37.45 -2.39 -17.22
N PRO A 467 -37.87 -1.12 -17.02
CA PRO A 467 -36.95 -0.06 -16.65
C PRO A 467 -36.26 -0.41 -15.33
N ARG A 468 -34.92 -0.32 -15.31
CA ARG A 468 -34.08 -0.73 -14.18
C ARG A 468 -33.06 0.35 -13.86
N PHE A 469 -32.80 0.55 -12.58
CA PHE A 469 -31.74 1.42 -12.10
C PHE A 469 -30.94 0.69 -11.04
N LEU A 470 -29.62 0.60 -11.22
CA LEU A 470 -28.72 -0.09 -10.29
C LEU A 470 -27.91 0.93 -9.51
N VAL A 471 -27.72 0.71 -8.21
CA VAL A 471 -26.86 1.54 -7.36
C VAL A 471 -25.92 0.65 -6.53
N VAL A 472 -24.63 0.98 -6.53
CA VAL A 472 -23.59 0.35 -5.69
C VAL A 472 -22.74 1.43 -5.04
N ASN A 473 -22.01 1.14 -3.96
CA ASN A 473 -21.01 2.06 -3.42
C ASN A 473 -19.63 1.87 -4.10
N SER A 474 -18.86 2.95 -4.23
CA SER A 474 -17.51 2.96 -4.83
C SER A 474 -16.58 1.96 -4.14
N GLY A 475 -16.58 1.93 -2.80
CA GLY A 475 -15.73 1.06 -2.00
C GLY A 475 -15.93 -0.45 -2.19
N GLY A 476 -16.92 -0.88 -2.98
CA GLY A 476 -17.06 -2.27 -3.44
C GLY A 476 -16.05 -2.67 -4.54
N ILE A 477 -15.36 -1.70 -5.12
CA ILE A 477 -14.25 -1.90 -6.07
C ILE A 477 -12.94 -1.67 -5.33
N ARG A 478 -12.03 -2.64 -5.40
CA ARG A 478 -10.83 -2.70 -4.54
C ARG A 478 -9.52 -2.55 -5.30
N PHE A 479 -9.55 -2.81 -6.60
CA PHE A 479 -8.40 -2.64 -7.48
C PHE A 479 -8.80 -2.13 -8.87
N ASP A 480 -7.81 -1.57 -9.56
CA ASP A 480 -7.93 -1.23 -10.97
C ASP A 480 -8.15 -2.48 -11.82
N LEU A 481 -8.81 -2.35 -12.96
CA LEU A 481 -8.88 -3.44 -13.94
C LEU A 481 -7.82 -3.20 -15.01
N VAL A 482 -6.80 -4.05 -15.07
CA VAL A 482 -5.70 -3.92 -16.03
C VAL A 482 -6.05 -4.53 -17.38
N GLN A 483 -5.65 -3.88 -18.47
CA GLN A 483 -5.76 -4.46 -19.83
C GLN A 483 -5.04 -5.81 -19.89
N GLY A 484 -5.74 -6.85 -20.33
CA GLY A 484 -5.15 -8.18 -20.42
C GLY A 484 -6.15 -9.32 -20.32
N PRO A 485 -5.64 -10.56 -20.27
CA PRO A 485 -6.45 -11.73 -19.98
C PRO A 485 -7.17 -11.52 -18.64
N PHE A 486 -8.50 -11.48 -18.66
CA PHE A 486 -9.32 -11.36 -17.45
C PHE A 486 -9.72 -12.76 -16.99
N SER A 487 -9.29 -13.13 -15.80
CA SER A 487 -9.48 -14.43 -15.15
C SER A 487 -10.52 -14.39 -14.03
N ILE A 488 -10.82 -15.55 -13.42
CA ILE A 488 -11.65 -15.60 -12.21
C ILE A 488 -11.00 -14.79 -11.09
N ASP A 489 -9.67 -14.84 -10.97
CA ASP A 489 -8.90 -14.11 -9.98
C ASP A 489 -9.08 -12.59 -10.10
N ASP A 490 -9.03 -12.08 -11.33
CA ASP A 490 -9.19 -10.64 -11.61
C ASP A 490 -10.57 -10.12 -11.15
N SER A 491 -11.59 -10.98 -11.14
CA SER A 491 -12.91 -10.61 -10.59
C SER A 491 -12.87 -10.42 -9.08
N TYR A 492 -12.14 -11.26 -8.33
CA TYR A 492 -11.93 -11.09 -6.90
C TYR A 492 -11.05 -9.88 -6.61
N ILE A 493 -9.99 -9.68 -7.38
CA ILE A 493 -9.10 -8.52 -7.28
C ILE A 493 -9.88 -7.21 -7.41
N VAL A 494 -10.73 -7.10 -8.44
CA VAL A 494 -11.49 -5.87 -8.70
C VAL A 494 -12.67 -5.73 -7.74
N SER A 495 -13.43 -6.79 -7.45
CA SER A 495 -14.62 -6.74 -6.58
C SER A 495 -14.74 -8.00 -5.71
N PRO A 496 -14.05 -8.07 -4.56
CA PRO A 496 -13.94 -9.29 -3.76
C PRO A 496 -15.19 -9.60 -2.92
N PHE A 497 -15.95 -8.58 -2.53
CA PHE A 497 -17.06 -8.76 -1.62
C PHE A 497 -18.19 -9.58 -2.23
N ALA A 498 -18.85 -10.38 -1.39
CA ALA A 498 -20.01 -11.19 -1.76
C ALA A 498 -21.34 -10.48 -1.44
N ASP A 499 -21.41 -9.15 -1.62
CA ASP A 499 -22.65 -8.39 -1.39
C ASP A 499 -23.70 -8.77 -2.44
N ILE A 500 -24.91 -9.10 -2.00
CA ILE A 500 -25.95 -9.71 -2.86
C ILE A 500 -26.76 -8.62 -3.56
N PHE A 501 -27.01 -8.79 -4.87
CA PHE A 501 -27.91 -7.89 -5.60
C PHE A 501 -29.38 -8.13 -5.24
N VAL A 502 -29.96 -7.14 -4.56
CA VAL A 502 -31.37 -7.08 -4.16
C VAL A 502 -32.10 -5.97 -4.91
N TYR A 503 -33.43 -5.95 -4.84
CA TYR A 503 -34.21 -4.89 -5.48
C TYR A 503 -35.55 -4.65 -4.79
N ILE A 504 -36.10 -3.46 -5.03
CA ILE A 504 -37.49 -3.11 -4.73
C ILE A 504 -38.24 -2.99 -6.08
N PRO A 505 -39.30 -3.78 -6.30
CA PRO A 505 -40.07 -3.71 -7.54
C PRO A 505 -40.91 -2.43 -7.61
N ALA A 506 -41.06 -1.90 -8.83
CA ALA A 506 -42.03 -0.85 -9.16
C ALA A 506 -41.90 0.45 -8.31
N VAL A 507 -40.68 0.89 -8.03
CA VAL A 507 -40.41 2.22 -7.47
C VAL A 507 -40.82 3.28 -8.48
N PRO A 508 -41.57 4.34 -8.11
CA PRO A 508 -41.91 5.41 -9.05
C PRO A 508 -40.66 6.07 -9.63
N TYR A 509 -40.62 6.26 -10.95
CA TYR A 509 -39.48 6.90 -11.64
C TYR A 509 -39.10 8.27 -11.04
N SER A 510 -40.07 9.06 -10.59
CA SER A 510 -39.81 10.35 -9.93
C SER A 510 -38.96 10.24 -8.65
N VAL A 511 -39.00 9.08 -7.99
CA VAL A 511 -38.18 8.78 -6.79
C VAL A 511 -36.85 8.16 -7.23
N ALA A 512 -36.90 7.10 -8.06
CA ALA A 512 -35.71 6.37 -8.47
C ALA A 512 -34.67 7.27 -9.17
N SER A 513 -35.12 8.23 -9.99
CA SER A 513 -34.24 9.16 -10.71
C SER A 513 -33.51 10.17 -9.81
N GLN A 514 -33.97 10.40 -8.57
CA GLN A 514 -33.37 11.35 -7.62
C GLN A 514 -32.45 10.66 -6.60
N LEU A 515 -32.57 9.35 -6.44
CA LEU A 515 -31.90 8.59 -5.37
C LEU A 515 -30.37 8.75 -5.41
N LEU A 516 -29.74 8.53 -6.57
CA LEU A 516 -28.28 8.59 -6.68
C LEU A 516 -27.74 9.96 -6.30
N ASN A 517 -28.39 11.03 -6.76
CA ASN A 517 -27.99 12.39 -6.41
C ASN A 517 -28.13 12.65 -4.91
N LEU A 518 -29.22 12.19 -4.28
CA LEU A 518 -29.41 12.34 -2.84
C LEU A 518 -28.34 11.59 -2.04
N LEU A 519 -28.02 10.35 -2.42
CA LEU A 519 -26.98 9.54 -1.78
C LEU A 519 -25.61 10.22 -1.84
N ASN A 520 -25.27 10.83 -2.98
CA ASN A 520 -23.97 11.49 -3.19
C ASN A 520 -23.89 12.94 -2.68
N THR A 521 -25.00 13.61 -2.40
CA THR A 521 -25.00 15.03 -1.97
C THR A 521 -25.36 15.24 -0.51
N ASN A 522 -26.02 14.27 0.13
CA ASN A 522 -26.41 14.35 1.53
C ASN A 522 -25.34 13.73 2.43
N SER A 523 -24.80 14.53 3.36
CA SER A 523 -23.73 14.13 4.28
C SER A 523 -24.10 12.95 5.20
N ALA A 524 -25.40 12.68 5.41
CA ALA A 524 -25.85 11.53 6.18
C ALA A 524 -25.52 10.18 5.52
N PHE A 525 -25.29 10.17 4.20
CA PHE A 525 -24.97 8.96 3.42
C PHE A 525 -23.55 9.03 2.86
N ASN A 526 -23.19 10.15 2.23
CA ASN A 526 -21.90 10.32 1.56
C ASN A 526 -20.70 10.26 2.52
N GLY A 527 -20.89 10.54 3.82
CA GLY A 527 -19.83 10.49 4.84
C GLY A 527 -19.58 9.12 5.48
N LYS A 528 -20.28 8.05 5.06
CA LYS A 528 -20.14 6.69 5.61
C LYS A 528 -19.32 5.76 4.72
N ARG A 529 -18.17 6.23 4.23
CA ARG A 529 -17.26 5.51 3.34
C ARG A 529 -16.45 4.38 4.02
N LYS A 530 -17.10 3.54 4.85
CA LYS A 530 -16.46 2.48 5.67
C LYS A 530 -15.62 1.44 4.91
N ARG A 531 -15.73 1.38 3.59
CA ARG A 531 -14.94 0.50 2.71
C ARG A 531 -14.19 1.26 1.61
N ASP A 532 -14.36 2.57 1.51
CA ASP A 532 -13.69 3.38 0.48
C ASP A 532 -12.50 4.09 1.11
N LEU A 533 -11.40 3.34 1.26
CA LEU A 533 -10.12 3.81 1.82
C LEU A 533 -9.39 4.79 0.88
N SER A 534 -9.92 5.01 -0.33
CA SER A 534 -9.38 6.03 -1.23
C SER A 534 -9.67 7.44 -0.68
N GLU A 535 -10.75 7.62 0.09
CA GLU A 535 -11.08 8.90 0.73
C GLU A 535 -10.18 9.24 1.92
N ASP A 536 -9.36 8.34 2.45
CA ASP A 536 -8.44 8.69 3.56
C ASP A 536 -7.25 9.55 3.09
N ILE A 537 -7.18 9.81 1.79
CA ILE A 537 -6.41 10.89 1.19
C ILE A 537 -7.00 12.27 1.53
N HIS A 538 -8.30 12.39 1.90
CA HIS A 538 -8.97 13.65 2.25
C HIS A 538 -8.43 14.32 3.53
N SER A 539 -7.92 13.58 4.51
CA SER A 539 -7.26 14.19 5.68
C SER A 539 -5.85 14.70 5.32
N ARG A 540 -5.34 14.29 4.16
CA ARG A 540 -3.96 14.49 3.68
C ARG A 540 -3.85 15.70 2.78
N ASN A 541 -4.31 16.82 3.32
CA ASN A 541 -3.77 18.13 2.97
C ASN A 541 -2.33 18.25 3.51
N LEU A 542 -1.48 17.25 3.21
CA LEU A 542 -0.11 17.56 2.81
C LEU A 542 -0.31 18.36 1.55
N GLN A 543 -0.25 19.67 1.72
CA GLN A 543 0.10 20.58 0.66
C GLN A 543 1.17 19.89 -0.19
N THR A 544 0.78 19.34 -1.34
CA THR A 544 1.36 19.84 -2.58
C THR A 544 1.18 21.34 -2.46
N SER A 545 2.13 21.98 -1.79
CA SER A 545 2.28 23.41 -1.92
C SER A 545 2.50 23.54 -3.41
N ASP A 546 1.43 24.01 -4.03
CA ASP A 546 1.34 24.39 -5.41
C ASP A 546 2.31 25.56 -5.56
N PHE A 547 3.62 25.27 -5.48
CA PHE A 547 4.59 26.01 -6.23
C PHE A 547 4.35 25.54 -7.65
N SER A 548 3.33 26.16 -8.25
CA SER A 548 3.30 26.47 -9.66
C SER A 548 4.74 26.56 -10.16
N PHE A 549 5.14 25.60 -10.99
CA PHE A 549 6.33 25.71 -11.81
C PHE A 549 6.10 26.91 -12.74
N GLU A 550 6.35 28.11 -12.22
CA GLU A 550 6.88 29.21 -13.00
C GLU A 550 8.11 28.63 -13.73
N PRO A 551 8.20 28.75 -15.07
CA PRO A 551 9.31 28.17 -15.80
C PRO A 551 10.58 28.82 -15.25
N ILE A 552 11.43 28.01 -14.60
CA ILE A 552 12.73 28.45 -14.11
C ILE A 552 13.44 29.12 -15.29
N ARG A 553 13.51 30.45 -15.22
CA ARG A 553 14.44 31.25 -15.99
C ARG A 553 15.82 30.69 -15.67
N ARG A 554 16.54 30.33 -16.73
CA ARG A 554 17.98 30.15 -16.67
C ARG A 554 18.63 31.35 -15.98
N ASP A 555 19.74 31.04 -15.32
CA ASP A 555 20.77 31.95 -14.80
C ASP A 555 20.53 32.47 -13.37
N ASP A 556 21.23 31.88 -12.40
CA ASP A 556 22.52 32.45 -11.97
C ASP A 556 23.34 31.42 -11.18
N CYS A 557 24.48 31.01 -11.74
CA CYS A 557 25.50 30.26 -11.02
C CYS A 557 26.43 31.27 -10.36
N GLN A 558 26.29 31.52 -9.05
CA GLN A 558 27.36 32.16 -8.30
C GLN A 558 28.58 31.22 -8.28
N SER A 559 29.54 31.56 -9.14
CA SER A 559 30.87 30.95 -9.16
C SER A 559 31.62 31.31 -7.87
N PRO A 560 32.30 30.37 -7.19
CA PRO A 560 33.35 30.75 -6.26
C PRO A 560 34.50 31.37 -7.05
N HIS A 561 34.92 32.58 -6.64
CA HIS A 561 36.06 33.30 -7.21
C HIS A 561 37.33 32.42 -7.18
N PRO A 562 38.10 32.34 -8.28
CA PRO A 562 39.33 31.57 -8.34
C PRO A 562 40.51 32.46 -7.95
N ASP A 563 41.09 32.24 -6.78
CA ASP A 563 42.49 32.60 -6.55
C ASP A 563 43.10 31.69 -5.47
N GLN A 564 43.64 30.56 -5.90
CA GLN A 564 44.95 30.05 -5.47
C GLN A 564 45.32 28.80 -6.28
N LEU A 565 46.31 29.01 -7.15
CA LEU A 565 46.99 28.00 -7.94
C LEU A 565 47.73 27.00 -7.04
N LEU A 566 47.65 25.70 -7.37
CA LEU A 566 48.76 24.92 -7.95
C LEU A 566 48.54 23.41 -7.81
N GLY A 567 48.40 22.74 -8.97
CA GLY A 567 48.96 21.40 -9.18
C GLY A 567 48.06 20.20 -8.93
N LYS A 568 47.31 19.77 -9.97
CA LYS A 568 47.35 18.41 -10.55
C LYS A 568 46.38 18.33 -11.74
N ARG A 569 46.82 17.68 -12.81
CA ARG A 569 46.14 17.56 -14.11
C ARG A 569 44.69 17.07 -13.95
N ALA A 570 43.72 17.87 -14.38
CA ALA A 570 42.34 17.45 -14.53
C ALA A 570 42.24 16.44 -15.69
N VAL A 571 41.94 15.19 -15.36
CA VAL A 571 41.45 14.21 -16.33
C VAL A 571 40.09 14.73 -16.79
N ALA A 572 39.89 14.90 -18.10
CA ALA A 572 38.60 15.27 -18.66
C ALA A 572 37.56 14.18 -18.30
N SER A 573 36.82 14.36 -17.21
CA SER A 573 35.72 13.47 -16.88
C SER A 573 34.54 13.83 -17.76
N ALA A 574 34.20 12.96 -18.70
CA ALA A 574 32.94 13.03 -19.42
C ALA A 574 31.80 13.04 -18.38
N ILE A 575 31.04 14.14 -18.30
CA ILE A 575 29.80 14.20 -17.53
C ILE A 575 28.80 13.31 -18.27
N LYS A 576 28.65 12.07 -17.81
CA LYS A 576 27.55 11.20 -18.26
C LYS A 576 26.27 11.68 -17.59
N ARG A 577 25.41 12.38 -18.33
CA ARG A 577 24.02 12.55 -17.95
C ARG A 577 23.27 11.29 -18.37
N GLN A 578 22.92 10.43 -17.41
CA GLN A 578 21.95 9.35 -17.62
C GLN A 578 20.56 9.96 -17.51
N SER A 579 19.78 9.95 -18.60
CA SER A 579 18.33 10.08 -18.51
C SER A 579 17.77 8.69 -18.20
N ILE A 580 17.28 8.51 -16.97
CA ILE A 580 16.50 7.33 -16.61
C ILE A 580 15.07 7.64 -17.01
N ALA A 581 14.50 6.86 -17.93
CA ALA A 581 13.07 6.92 -18.19
C ALA A 581 12.37 6.36 -16.95
N LEU A 582 11.73 7.23 -16.17
CA LEU A 582 10.99 6.83 -14.99
C LEU A 582 9.73 6.08 -15.42
N THR A 583 9.30 5.16 -14.58
CA THR A 583 8.05 4.41 -14.77
C THR A 583 7.06 4.84 -13.71
N PRO A 584 5.75 4.79 -13.99
CA PRO A 584 4.73 5.09 -13.01
C PRO A 584 4.87 4.20 -11.77
N GLY A 585 4.66 4.80 -10.60
CA GLY A 585 4.74 4.13 -9.31
C GLY A 585 4.64 5.14 -8.17
N TYR A 586 4.94 4.67 -6.96
CA TYR A 586 4.87 5.51 -5.76
C TYR A 586 5.96 6.59 -5.74
N THR A 587 5.57 7.81 -5.39
CA THR A 587 6.50 8.93 -5.13
C THR A 587 6.22 9.50 -3.74
N THR A 588 6.55 8.72 -2.72
CA THR A 588 6.17 8.94 -1.33
C THR A 588 6.88 10.16 -0.75
N THR A 589 6.12 11.04 -0.10
CA THR A 589 6.66 12.12 0.74
C THR A 589 6.08 11.96 2.14
N ASP A 590 6.97 11.82 3.11
CA ASP A 590 6.64 11.59 4.51
C ASP A 590 7.47 12.52 5.43
N ASP A 591 7.42 12.33 6.75
CA ASP A 591 8.08 13.24 7.69
C ASP A 591 9.63 13.20 7.60
N LEU A 592 10.19 12.18 6.95
CA LEU A 592 11.62 12.07 6.67
C LEU A 592 11.99 12.52 5.23
N GLY A 593 11.05 13.13 4.51
CA GLY A 593 11.23 13.68 3.16
C GLY A 593 10.70 12.78 2.05
N SER A 594 11.23 12.94 0.83
CA SER A 594 10.76 12.29 -0.40
C SER A 594 11.73 11.26 -0.98
N ASP A 595 12.60 10.72 -0.12
CA ASP A 595 13.61 9.73 -0.48
C ASP A 595 13.30 8.33 0.06
N GLY A 596 12.04 8.05 0.40
CA GLY A 596 11.60 6.80 1.02
C GLY A 596 11.51 5.61 0.06
N ASP A 597 11.12 5.79 -1.20
CA ASP A 597 11.00 4.68 -2.15
C ASP A 597 12.40 4.19 -2.62
N ASP A 598 12.60 2.88 -2.81
CA ASP A 598 13.86 2.30 -3.30
C ASP A 598 14.10 2.55 -4.79
N THR A 599 13.01 2.69 -5.53
CA THR A 599 12.99 2.98 -6.95
C THR A 599 12.45 4.40 -7.19
N LEU A 600 13.02 5.07 -8.19
CA LEU A 600 12.54 6.37 -8.64
C LEU A 600 11.43 6.16 -9.66
N HIS A 601 10.27 6.75 -9.40
CA HIS A 601 9.10 6.66 -10.26
C HIS A 601 8.67 8.02 -10.79
N SER A 602 7.91 8.00 -11.88
CA SER A 602 7.06 9.12 -12.24
C SER A 602 5.77 9.05 -11.42
N HIS A 603 5.31 10.20 -10.96
CA HIS A 603 4.07 10.32 -10.18
C HIS A 603 2.86 9.79 -10.98
N ILE A 604 2.03 8.96 -10.34
CA ILE A 604 0.72 8.55 -10.87
C ILE A 604 -0.30 9.62 -10.46
N ALA A 605 -1.01 10.20 -11.42
CA ALA A 605 -2.07 11.17 -11.12
C ALA A 605 -3.12 10.56 -10.16
N ASN A 606 -3.74 11.40 -9.32
CA ASN A 606 -4.70 10.93 -8.35
C ASN A 606 -5.89 11.89 -8.27
N TYR A 607 -7.07 11.40 -8.65
CA TYR A 607 -8.34 12.13 -8.75
C TYR A 607 -9.38 11.58 -7.79
N VAL A 608 -8.95 11.03 -6.67
CA VAL A 608 -9.82 10.39 -5.69
C VAL A 608 -10.96 11.30 -5.21
N ASP A 609 -10.70 12.61 -5.10
CA ASP A 609 -11.70 13.61 -4.69
C ASP A 609 -12.85 13.78 -5.68
N SER A 610 -12.66 13.33 -6.92
CA SER A 610 -13.70 13.35 -7.95
C SER A 610 -14.63 12.12 -7.87
N ILE A 611 -14.26 11.10 -7.10
CA ILE A 611 -14.98 9.81 -7.07
C ILE A 611 -16.17 9.90 -6.11
N PRO A 612 -17.42 9.74 -6.61
CA PRO A 612 -18.60 9.74 -5.76
C PRO A 612 -18.69 8.46 -4.93
N ALA A 613 -19.26 8.55 -3.72
CA ALA A 613 -19.45 7.40 -2.83
C ALA A 613 -20.37 6.32 -3.42
N PHE A 614 -21.32 6.71 -4.28
CA PHE A 614 -22.26 5.80 -4.93
C PHE A 614 -22.22 5.94 -6.45
N ILE A 615 -22.21 4.80 -7.13
CA ILE A 615 -22.21 4.68 -8.59
C ILE A 615 -23.57 4.15 -9.03
N GLY A 616 -24.15 4.80 -10.03
CA GLY A 616 -25.42 4.38 -10.61
C GLY A 616 -25.27 3.84 -12.04
N ALA A 617 -26.06 2.83 -12.38
CA ALA A 617 -26.13 2.31 -13.74
C ALA A 617 -27.57 2.38 -14.27
N ASN A 618 -27.72 3.01 -15.44
CA ASN A 618 -29.01 3.14 -16.11
C ASN A 618 -29.25 1.94 -17.05
N ALA A 619 -30.19 1.07 -16.69
CA ALA A 619 -30.64 -0.05 -17.49
C ALA A 619 -32.08 0.20 -18.00
N SER A 620 -32.19 1.02 -19.06
CA SER A 620 -33.45 1.33 -19.76
C SER A 620 -34.37 2.37 -19.09
N LEU A 621 -33.82 3.35 -18.38
CA LEU A 621 -34.51 4.61 -18.06
C LEU A 621 -34.46 5.53 -19.29
N THR A 622 -35.60 5.65 -19.97
CA THR A 622 -35.75 6.47 -21.18
C THR A 622 -36.51 7.75 -20.87
N SER A 623 -36.38 8.75 -21.75
CA SER A 623 -37.17 10.00 -21.67
C SER A 623 -38.68 9.81 -21.84
N SER A 624 -39.13 8.62 -22.25
CA SER A 624 -40.55 8.27 -22.38
C SER A 624 -41.21 7.85 -21.06
N LEU A 625 -40.44 7.67 -19.97
CA LEU A 625 -40.99 7.32 -18.66
C LEU A 625 -41.71 8.53 -18.04
N THR A 626 -42.89 8.28 -17.49
CA THR A 626 -43.65 9.25 -16.68
C THR A 626 -43.21 9.18 -15.22
N ALA A 627 -43.52 10.21 -14.42
CA ALA A 627 -43.19 10.25 -12.99
C ALA A 627 -43.64 9.00 -12.20
N THR A 628 -44.77 8.39 -12.60
CA THR A 628 -45.36 7.20 -11.97
C THR A 628 -44.96 5.89 -12.63
N SER A 629 -44.13 5.92 -13.68
CA SER A 629 -43.67 4.70 -14.35
C SER A 629 -42.90 3.82 -13.35
N PRO A 630 -43.20 2.51 -13.31
CA PRO A 630 -42.54 1.60 -12.39
C PRO A 630 -41.10 1.32 -12.84
N VAL A 631 -40.16 1.46 -11.91
CA VAL A 631 -38.74 1.15 -12.09
C VAL A 631 -38.34 0.08 -11.08
N ASP A 632 -37.63 -0.94 -11.56
CA ASP A 632 -36.95 -1.88 -10.67
C ASP A 632 -35.68 -1.22 -10.14
N LEU A 633 -35.69 -0.83 -8.86
CA LEU A 633 -34.54 -0.24 -8.18
C LEU A 633 -33.70 -1.36 -7.57
N ILE A 634 -32.53 -1.60 -8.16
CA ILE A 634 -31.61 -2.67 -7.80
C ILE A 634 -30.43 -2.06 -7.03
N PHE A 635 -30.00 -2.70 -5.97
CA PHE A 635 -28.85 -2.28 -5.16
C PHE A 635 -28.25 -3.49 -4.46
N ILE A 636 -27.14 -3.31 -3.75
CA ILE A 636 -26.53 -4.38 -2.97
C ILE A 636 -27.04 -4.34 -1.52
N ASP A 637 -27.19 -5.50 -0.90
CA ASP A 637 -27.67 -5.63 0.48
C ASP A 637 -26.85 -4.81 1.48
N TYR A 638 -25.54 -4.68 1.28
CA TYR A 638 -24.66 -3.85 2.11
C TYR A 638 -25.11 -2.39 2.28
N ILE A 639 -25.76 -1.80 1.26
CA ILE A 639 -26.18 -0.39 1.28
C ILE A 639 -27.68 -0.20 1.57
N ASP A 640 -28.39 -1.24 2.04
CA ASP A 640 -29.80 -1.16 2.39
C ASP A 640 -30.09 -0.05 3.43
N SER A 641 -29.17 0.10 4.40
CA SER A 641 -29.22 1.05 5.51
C SER A 641 -29.00 2.50 5.08
N ASP A 642 -28.55 2.74 3.85
CA ASP A 642 -28.46 4.07 3.24
C ASP A 642 -29.58 4.28 2.21
N VAL A 643 -29.93 3.25 1.42
CA VAL A 643 -30.97 3.33 0.38
C VAL A 643 -32.37 3.52 0.98
N LEU A 644 -32.76 2.72 1.99
CA LEU A 644 -34.11 2.81 2.56
C LEU A 644 -34.40 4.18 3.20
N PRO A 645 -33.51 4.77 4.03
CA PRO A 645 -33.73 6.12 4.54
C PRO A 645 -33.70 7.20 3.44
N ALA A 646 -32.85 7.04 2.41
CA ALA A 646 -32.81 7.98 1.29
C ALA A 646 -34.13 7.98 0.50
N LEU A 647 -34.73 6.81 0.26
CA LEU A 647 -36.06 6.70 -0.36
C LEU A 647 -37.14 7.38 0.48
N ALA A 648 -37.09 7.20 1.82
CA ALA A 648 -38.03 7.84 2.73
C ALA A 648 -37.95 9.38 2.65
N LEU A 649 -36.74 9.95 2.54
CA LEU A 649 -36.54 11.39 2.34
C LEU A 649 -37.11 11.89 1.01
N LEU A 650 -37.15 11.04 -0.02
CA LEU A 650 -37.77 11.33 -1.32
C LEU A 650 -39.30 11.13 -1.33
N GLY A 651 -39.90 10.80 -0.19
CA GLY A 651 -41.34 10.63 -0.04
C GLY A 651 -41.88 9.24 -0.36
N ALA A 652 -41.01 8.22 -0.48
CA ALA A 652 -41.42 6.82 -0.66
C ALA A 652 -40.87 5.94 0.46
N THR A 653 -41.75 5.37 1.27
CA THR A 653 -41.35 4.53 2.41
C THR A 653 -41.37 3.06 2.02
N TYR A 654 -40.22 2.41 2.16
CA TYR A 654 -40.03 0.98 1.99
C TYR A 654 -39.34 0.41 3.22
N THR A 655 -39.46 -0.89 3.41
CA THR A 655 -38.89 -1.66 4.52
C THR A 655 -38.10 -2.84 3.99
N MET A 656 -37.39 -3.54 4.88
CA MET A 656 -36.72 -4.80 4.54
C MET A 656 -37.66 -5.86 3.95
N LEU A 657 -38.97 -5.80 4.24
CA LEU A 657 -39.96 -6.74 3.69
C LEU A 657 -40.26 -6.49 2.22
N ASP A 658 -39.96 -5.30 1.71
CA ASP A 658 -40.16 -4.91 0.31
C ASP A 658 -38.97 -5.31 -0.57
N ILE A 659 -37.84 -5.65 0.05
CA ILE A 659 -36.60 -6.04 -0.62
C ILE A 659 -36.69 -7.52 -1.02
N GLN A 660 -36.35 -7.80 -2.27
CA GLN A 660 -36.29 -9.15 -2.82
C GLN A 660 -34.93 -9.38 -3.48
N TYR A 661 -34.49 -10.64 -3.61
CA TYR A 661 -33.34 -10.97 -4.44
C TYR A 661 -33.63 -10.66 -5.91
N TYR A 662 -32.74 -9.92 -6.57
CA TYR A 662 -32.96 -9.56 -7.97
C TYR A 662 -32.75 -10.76 -8.91
N ILE A 663 -31.71 -11.55 -8.66
CA ILE A 663 -31.45 -12.82 -9.37
C ILE A 663 -31.68 -14.01 -8.43
N ASN A 664 -30.81 -14.18 -7.43
CA ASN A 664 -30.93 -15.15 -6.34
C ASN A 664 -29.93 -14.78 -5.22
N SER A 665 -29.95 -15.53 -4.12
CA SER A 665 -29.10 -15.31 -2.95
C SER A 665 -27.62 -15.71 -3.13
N SER A 666 -27.25 -16.31 -4.26
CA SER A 666 -25.87 -16.71 -4.56
C SER A 666 -25.22 -15.83 -5.64
N PHE A 667 -25.92 -14.81 -6.14
CA PHE A 667 -25.42 -13.90 -7.16
C PHE A 667 -25.05 -12.55 -6.54
N SER A 668 -23.74 -12.29 -6.49
CA SER A 668 -23.14 -11.20 -5.73
C SER A 668 -22.16 -10.36 -6.55
N THR A 669 -21.66 -9.28 -5.96
CA THR A 669 -20.67 -8.36 -6.54
C THR A 669 -19.38 -9.03 -7.00
N ASN A 670 -18.93 -10.12 -6.37
CA ASN A 670 -17.78 -10.88 -6.86
C ASN A 670 -18.04 -11.78 -8.07
N THR A 671 -19.28 -11.87 -8.58
CA THR A 671 -19.63 -12.73 -9.73
C THR A 671 -20.10 -12.00 -10.97
N TYR A 672 -20.57 -10.75 -10.87
CA TYR A 672 -21.17 -10.06 -12.04
C TYR A 672 -20.13 -9.75 -13.13
N LEU A 673 -18.88 -9.45 -12.75
CA LEU A 673 -17.79 -9.21 -13.69
C LEU A 673 -17.46 -10.47 -14.51
N ASN A 674 -17.51 -11.66 -13.90
CA ASN A 674 -17.34 -12.92 -14.63
C ASN A 674 -18.38 -13.07 -15.75
N VAL A 675 -19.65 -12.81 -15.43
CA VAL A 675 -20.75 -12.87 -16.42
C VAL A 675 -20.59 -11.81 -17.50
N TYR A 676 -20.18 -10.61 -17.13
CA TYR A 676 -19.96 -9.51 -18.07
C TYR A 676 -18.79 -9.82 -19.02
N ALA A 677 -17.63 -10.22 -18.49
CA ALA A 677 -16.42 -10.53 -19.25
C ALA A 677 -16.66 -11.62 -20.30
N GLN A 678 -17.34 -12.71 -19.92
CA GLN A 678 -17.67 -13.80 -20.85
C GLN A 678 -18.52 -13.34 -22.05
N LYS A 679 -19.36 -12.31 -21.87
CA LYS A 679 -20.21 -11.76 -22.93
C LYS A 679 -19.48 -10.70 -23.74
N ALA A 680 -18.90 -9.72 -23.06
CA ALA A 680 -18.35 -8.50 -23.66
C ALA A 680 -16.92 -8.68 -24.19
N TRP A 681 -16.13 -9.58 -23.61
CA TRP A 681 -14.70 -9.71 -23.85
C TRP A 681 -14.30 -11.09 -24.39
N SER A 682 -15.23 -11.77 -25.06
CA SER A 682 -14.98 -13.10 -25.65
C SER A 682 -14.05 -13.09 -26.87
N ALA A 683 -13.81 -11.93 -27.47
CA ALA A 683 -12.87 -11.76 -28.56
C ALA A 683 -11.41 -11.81 -28.08
N ASN A 684 -10.51 -12.28 -28.94
CA ASN A 684 -9.05 -12.24 -28.73
C ASN A 684 -8.48 -12.93 -27.47
N ILE A 685 -9.24 -13.81 -26.81
CA ILE A 685 -8.79 -14.54 -25.61
C ILE A 685 -7.42 -15.22 -25.82
N THR A 686 -7.19 -15.84 -26.98
CA THR A 686 -5.95 -16.58 -27.27
C THR A 686 -4.74 -15.70 -27.55
N ASN A 687 -4.93 -14.42 -27.89
CA ASN A 687 -3.88 -13.46 -28.24
C ASN A 687 -4.11 -12.13 -27.49
N CYS A 688 -4.47 -12.19 -26.22
CA CYS A 688 -4.81 -11.01 -25.46
C CYS A 688 -3.53 -10.23 -25.07
N PRO A 689 -3.38 -8.95 -25.47
CA PRO A 689 -2.23 -8.15 -25.09
C PRO A 689 -2.32 -7.77 -23.61
N VAL A 690 -1.17 -7.81 -22.91
CA VAL A 690 -1.06 -7.26 -21.55
C VAL A 690 -0.67 -5.79 -21.65
N GLY A 691 -1.41 -4.93 -20.96
CA GLY A 691 -1.19 -3.49 -20.95
C GLY A 691 0.12 -3.04 -20.30
N VAL A 692 0.31 -1.73 -20.20
CA VAL A 692 1.47 -1.11 -19.54
C VAL A 692 1.35 -1.09 -18.01
N GLY A 693 0.20 -1.45 -17.45
CA GLY A 693 -0.11 -1.39 -16.02
C GLY A 693 -0.89 -0.12 -15.64
N VAL A 694 -1.16 0.06 -14.35
CA VAL A 694 -1.88 1.23 -13.83
C VAL A 694 -1.01 2.49 -13.97
N GLY A 695 -1.63 3.60 -14.38
CA GLY A 695 -0.96 4.90 -14.53
C GLY A 695 0.03 4.99 -15.70
N GLY A 696 0.16 3.94 -16.53
CA GLY A 696 0.96 3.98 -17.74
C GLY A 696 0.21 4.63 -18.89
N ASP A 697 0.85 5.56 -19.59
CA ASP A 697 0.32 6.12 -20.84
C ASP A 697 0.17 4.97 -21.85
N ALA A 698 -1.08 4.67 -22.22
CA ALA A 698 -1.39 3.91 -23.42
C ALA A 698 -1.02 4.80 -24.61
N GLY A 699 0.27 4.86 -24.94
CA GLY A 699 0.83 5.79 -25.92
C GLY A 699 -0.07 5.94 -27.15
N THR A 700 -0.43 7.19 -27.46
CA THR A 700 -1.22 7.58 -28.63
C THR A 700 -0.62 7.09 -29.94
#